data_AF-A0A960TS66-F1
#
_entry.id   AF-A0A960TS66-F1
#
_cell.length_a   1.000
_cell.length_b   1.000
_cell.length_c   1.000
_cell.angle_alpha   90.00
_cell.angle_beta   90.00
_cell.angle_gamma   90.00
#
_symmetry.space_group_name_H-M   'P 1'
#
loop_
_entity.id
_entity.type
_entity.pdbx_description
1 polymer ?
#
loop_
_entity_poly.entity_id
_entity_poly.type
_entity_poly.pdbx_seq_one_letter_code
_entity_poly.pdbx_strand_id
1 'polypeptide(L)'
;KHLLEVLHELVERGNTVIVIEHNMDVVKTADWIIDLGPDGGAGGGRITASGPPEEIALQSTPTGISVDAALKKLQLKAVEKALKKGPVKSKHAPITEISAEGLEQNNLKSISATVPRGKITVCTGPSGSGKSSFAFDTIYAEGQRRYAESLSPYMRQFVLSMPKPKAGRIEGLSPAIAIEQKIHAGNPRSTVGTLTEIYDFLRLLFARLGTPHCPETGEEIKAISKEYVVEKLLGADPGTPLIILAPLQFKRGDNFAELATRLKRQGFVRIRLNGVYHELEEEIPFDAKRKHELLLVVDRLKASSNVRLRLAEAVESAAALGGNTLFVQKGEEDLFFNLSFAVPSTGKSYPPITPHTFSFNTADGMCPYCEGLGFQYGANITQNRDLMQLTSVELIQSLMGEWLEQDVYEALLQLIEEPYTPLCDLKPRALETLLRGDKNHPGISLGGVRLKWRGLDAVFAHAVRSVQQEVQHASEQLTEHIDCIGCHGARVHALARAVTMQGKGIHDICQMPIEEALRFVQKLSLSKEDAKLLDEVMEQLVKRLNLLADIGVGYLTLHRSAPTLSGGEAQRIRLARQLGSGLTGSLYVLDEPTIGLHPEDIERLNRALLNLRDLGNTLLLVEHDPQTITIADKVLDFGPGAGEKGGHLVAQGSLKEILKDKNSRTGQYLSHKLSIPTPKKRRAPKNGALEIKKASAHNLKNLDLAIPIGTLSCLTGVSGSGKSTLVESILIPAMQKGLNLKKSSYTLPYGTVEGIENFEQIISIDQQPIGHTSRSNVGTYVEAVDRMRKFFAELPLAKAKGLDGRHFSFNHRRGMCTRCWGMGYRKVEMHFLPPVRIPCDE
;
A
#
# COMPACT_ATOMS: atom_id res chain seq x y z
N LYS A 1 38.30 30.21 0.66
CA LYS A 1 37.85 31.46 -0.01
C LYS A 1 36.57 31.24 -0.83
N HIS A 2 36.57 30.47 -1.92
CA HIS A 2 35.35 30.21 -2.70
C HIS A 2 34.18 29.61 -1.89
N LEU A 3 34.45 28.70 -0.95
CA LEU A 3 33.42 28.19 -0.05
C LEU A 3 32.77 29.31 0.79
N LEU A 4 33.57 30.24 1.33
CA LEU A 4 33.06 31.36 2.12
C LEU A 4 32.23 32.32 1.26
N GLU A 5 32.67 32.58 0.03
CA GLU A 5 31.91 33.39 -0.93
C GLU A 5 30.53 32.77 -1.19
N VAL A 6 30.45 31.45 -1.40
CA VAL A 6 29.17 30.74 -1.59
C VAL A 6 28.30 30.78 -0.33
N LEU A 7 28.88 30.56 0.85
CA LEU A 7 28.12 30.58 2.11
C LEU A 7 27.54 31.97 2.39
N HIS A 8 28.32 33.03 2.19
CA HIS A 8 27.83 34.39 2.31
C HIS A 8 26.79 34.73 1.23
N GLU A 9 26.98 34.29 -0.01
CA GLU A 9 25.99 34.47 -1.08
C GLU A 9 24.65 33.80 -0.74
N LEU A 10 24.66 32.62 -0.09
CA LEU A 10 23.44 31.96 0.38
C LEU A 10 22.73 32.79 1.45
N VAL A 11 23.46 33.38 2.39
CA VAL A 11 22.91 34.28 3.42
C VAL A 11 22.38 35.56 2.78
N GLU A 12 23.11 36.16 1.83
CA GLU A 12 22.69 37.36 1.08
C GLU A 12 21.41 37.11 0.25
N ARG A 13 21.19 35.87 -0.20
CA ARG A 13 19.95 35.40 -0.86
C ARG A 13 18.79 35.16 0.11
N GLY A 14 18.95 35.45 1.40
CA GLY A 14 17.92 35.35 2.43
C GLY A 14 17.77 33.97 3.08
N ASN A 15 18.75 33.07 2.88
CA ASN A 15 18.74 31.75 3.51
C ASN A 15 19.45 31.80 4.88
N THR A 16 19.02 30.96 5.82
CA THR A 16 19.79 30.71 7.06
C THR A 16 20.82 29.62 6.79
N VAL A 17 22.08 29.91 7.06
CA VAL A 17 23.19 28.95 6.89
C VAL A 17 23.77 28.62 8.26
N ILE A 18 23.72 27.34 8.64
CA ILE A 18 24.33 26.82 9.87
C ILE A 18 25.49 25.92 9.46
N VAL A 19 26.69 26.22 9.95
CA VAL A 19 27.91 25.45 9.66
C VAL A 19 28.55 25.02 10.98
N ILE A 20 28.91 23.74 11.09
CA ILE A 20 29.72 23.22 12.19
C ILE A 20 31.15 23.16 11.69
N GLU A 21 32.01 24.02 12.21
CA GLU A 21 33.39 24.16 11.73
C GLU A 21 34.31 24.66 12.85
N HIS A 22 35.58 24.27 12.80
CA HIS A 22 36.61 24.71 13.75
C HIS A 22 37.69 25.57 13.08
N ASN A 23 37.69 25.68 11.75
CA ASN A 23 38.59 26.56 11.02
C ASN A 23 38.27 28.04 11.28
N MET A 24 39.21 28.76 11.91
CA MET A 24 39.06 30.17 12.25
C MET A 24 38.87 31.10 11.05
N ASP A 25 39.26 30.71 9.83
CA ASP A 25 38.95 31.50 8.64
C ASP A 25 37.45 31.53 8.30
N VAL A 26 36.71 30.49 8.71
CA VAL A 26 35.24 30.43 8.60
C VAL A 26 34.59 31.08 9.80
N VAL A 27 35.07 30.74 11.00
CA VAL A 27 34.47 31.20 12.27
C VAL A 27 34.59 32.72 12.42
N LYS A 28 35.72 33.33 12.06
CA LYS A 28 35.93 34.79 12.19
C LYS A 28 35.11 35.62 11.19
N THR A 29 34.62 35.01 10.11
CA THR A 29 33.82 35.70 9.10
C THR A 29 32.33 35.42 9.26
N ALA A 30 31.92 34.53 10.17
CA ALA A 30 30.53 34.25 10.43
C ALA A 30 29.81 35.48 11.01
N ASP A 31 28.54 35.66 10.65
CA ASP A 31 27.71 36.73 11.22
C ASP A 31 27.35 36.47 12.69
N TRP A 32 27.33 35.21 13.11
CA TRP A 32 26.99 34.77 14.46
C TRP A 32 27.68 33.45 14.81
N ILE A 33 28.24 33.34 16.01
CA ILE A 33 28.86 32.13 16.54
C ILE A 33 28.02 31.63 17.73
N ILE A 34 27.81 30.31 17.77
CA ILE A 34 27.22 29.61 18.92
C ILE A 34 28.29 28.64 19.43
N ASP A 35 28.85 28.94 20.60
CA ASP A 35 29.89 28.14 21.23
C ASP A 35 29.27 27.12 22.18
N LEU A 36 29.71 25.86 22.06
CA LEU A 36 29.24 24.74 22.86
C LEU A 36 30.41 24.15 23.65
N GLY A 37 30.20 23.98 24.96
CA GLY A 37 31.21 23.45 25.88
C GLY A 37 30.61 23.20 27.26
N PRO A 38 31.38 23.36 28.35
CA PRO A 38 32.79 23.81 28.42
C PRO A 38 33.82 22.76 27.95
N ASP A 39 33.42 21.51 27.77
CA ASP A 39 34.31 20.42 27.33
C ASP A 39 33.60 19.48 26.32
N GLY A 40 34.31 18.50 25.78
CA GLY A 40 33.76 17.44 24.93
C GLY A 40 33.06 16.33 25.73
N GLY A 41 32.30 15.48 25.02
CA GLY A 41 31.68 14.29 25.61
C GLY A 41 30.68 14.60 26.73
N ALA A 42 30.78 13.91 27.86
CA ALA A 42 29.86 14.07 28.99
C ALA A 42 29.95 15.45 29.68
N GLY A 43 31.02 16.22 29.42
CA GLY A 43 31.21 17.58 29.92
C GLY A 43 30.67 18.69 29.01
N GLY A 44 30.11 18.34 27.84
CA GLY A 44 29.59 19.29 26.86
C GLY A 44 28.08 19.50 26.90
N GLY A 45 27.55 20.11 25.84
CA GLY A 45 26.11 20.25 25.62
C GLY A 45 25.47 21.50 26.22
N ARG A 46 26.26 22.45 26.74
CA ARG A 46 25.78 23.77 27.15
C ARG A 46 26.28 24.83 26.19
N ILE A 47 25.45 25.83 25.92
CA ILE A 47 25.87 27.05 25.21
C ILE A 47 26.77 27.83 26.16
N THR A 48 28.05 27.92 25.83
CA THR A 48 29.05 28.64 26.62
C THR A 48 29.08 30.12 26.25
N ALA A 49 28.84 30.44 24.99
CA ALA A 49 28.67 31.80 24.49
C ALA A 49 27.87 31.81 23.18
N SER A 50 27.17 32.91 22.88
CA SER A 50 26.45 33.09 21.63
C SER A 50 26.43 34.57 21.28
N GLY A 51 26.87 34.93 20.09
CA GLY A 51 27.06 36.33 19.69
C GLY A 51 27.87 36.46 18.40
N PRO A 52 28.00 37.68 17.86
CA PRO A 52 28.92 37.97 16.77
C PRO A 52 30.38 37.70 17.19
N PRO A 53 31.29 37.40 16.24
CA PRO A 53 32.68 37.04 16.55
C PRO A 53 33.41 38.00 17.48
N GLU A 54 33.13 39.30 17.37
CA GLU A 54 33.72 40.35 18.20
C GLU A 54 33.31 40.26 19.67
N GLU A 55 32.07 39.84 19.96
CA GLU A 55 31.59 39.63 21.32
C GLU A 55 32.11 38.32 21.91
N ILE A 56 32.19 37.27 21.08
CA ILE A 56 32.75 35.97 21.47
C ILE A 56 34.23 36.09 21.82
N ALA A 57 34.98 36.94 21.11
CA ALA A 57 36.39 37.22 21.40
C ALA A 57 36.65 37.76 22.82
N LEU A 58 35.64 38.38 23.46
CA LEU A 58 35.73 38.89 24.83
C LEU A 58 35.48 37.81 25.89
N GLN A 59 34.98 36.64 25.47
CA GLN A 59 34.65 35.54 26.38
C GLN A 59 35.88 34.69 26.68
N SER A 60 35.99 34.20 27.91
CA SER A 60 37.09 33.34 28.35
C SER A 60 36.94 31.87 27.93
N THR A 61 36.20 31.58 26.85
CA THR A 61 36.01 30.22 26.33
C THR A 61 37.15 29.85 25.36
N PRO A 62 37.41 28.55 25.12
CA PRO A 62 38.43 28.13 24.14
C PRO A 62 38.21 28.73 22.74
N THR A 63 36.94 28.83 22.33
CA THR A 63 36.54 29.47 21.08
C THR A 63 36.76 30.98 21.14
N GLY A 64 36.40 31.65 22.24
CA GLY A 64 36.65 33.09 22.44
C GLY A 64 38.11 33.48 22.32
N ILE A 65 39.02 32.73 22.97
CA ILE A 65 40.48 32.95 22.88
C ILE A 65 40.98 32.77 21.43
N SER A 66 40.46 31.76 20.72
CA SER A 66 40.86 31.47 19.34
C SER A 66 40.36 32.54 18.35
N VAL A 67 39.15 33.04 18.56
CA VAL A 67 38.55 34.11 17.75
C VAL A 67 39.25 35.44 18.01
N ASP A 68 39.59 35.79 19.26
CA ASP A 68 40.37 36.98 19.60
C ASP A 68 41.74 36.98 18.89
N ALA A 69 42.44 35.85 18.92
CA ALA A 69 43.72 35.69 18.22
C ALA A 69 43.56 35.82 16.69
N ALA A 70 42.46 35.32 16.13
CA ALA A 70 42.17 35.39 14.69
C ALA A 70 41.78 36.81 14.24
N LEU A 71 41.02 37.55 15.06
CA LEU A 71 40.59 38.92 14.80
C LEU A 71 41.74 39.92 14.97
N LYS A 72 42.62 39.76 15.98
CA LYS A 72 43.78 40.65 16.19
C LYS A 72 44.79 40.67 15.03
N LYS A 73 44.81 39.64 14.18
CA LYS A 73 45.59 39.61 12.92
C LYS A 73 45.00 40.52 11.82
N LEU A 74 43.75 40.95 11.95
CA LEU A 74 43.07 41.88 11.04
C LEU A 74 42.92 43.23 11.76
N GLN A 75 43.51 44.30 11.23
CA GLN A 75 43.39 45.62 11.84
C GLN A 75 41.91 46.02 12.03
N LEU A 76 41.49 46.20 13.29
CA LEU A 76 40.12 46.49 13.77
C LEU A 76 39.37 47.60 13.01
N LYS A 77 40.08 48.52 12.34
CA LYS A 77 39.50 49.62 11.57
C LYS A 77 38.71 49.18 10.32
N ALA A 78 38.94 47.98 9.79
CA ALA A 78 38.18 47.45 8.65
C ALA A 78 36.81 46.88 9.07
N VAL A 79 36.75 46.28 10.27
CA VAL A 79 35.55 45.62 10.82
C VAL A 79 34.53 46.65 11.31
N GLU A 80 34.98 47.71 12.01
CA GLU A 80 34.10 48.83 12.44
C GLU A 80 33.42 49.55 11.26
N LYS A 81 34.06 49.58 10.08
CA LYS A 81 33.53 50.19 8.87
C LYS A 81 32.50 49.29 8.17
N ALA A 82 32.56 47.98 8.38
CA ALA A 82 31.58 47.00 7.90
C ALA A 82 30.33 46.98 8.79
N LEU A 83 30.49 47.01 10.11
CA LEU A 83 29.40 47.02 11.09
C LEU A 83 28.54 48.31 11.06
N LYS A 84 29.11 49.43 10.61
CA LYS A 84 28.36 50.70 10.41
C LYS A 84 27.48 50.72 9.15
N LYS A 85 27.65 49.77 8.22
CA LYS A 85 26.65 49.55 7.17
C LYS A 85 25.54 48.73 7.81
N GLY A 86 24.42 49.39 8.13
CA GLY A 86 23.18 48.71 8.55
C GLY A 86 22.78 47.59 7.58
N PRO A 87 21.84 46.72 7.98
CA PRO A 87 21.54 45.48 7.26
C PRO A 87 21.35 45.78 5.77
N VAL A 88 22.19 45.16 4.94
CA VAL A 88 22.04 45.23 3.50
C VAL A 88 20.67 44.67 3.19
N LYS A 89 19.72 45.52 2.77
CA LYS A 89 18.43 45.07 2.24
C LYS A 89 18.74 44.03 1.16
N SER A 90 18.28 42.79 1.34
CA SER A 90 18.52 41.74 0.36
C SER A 90 18.06 42.26 -1.00
N LYS A 91 18.97 42.25 -1.99
CA LYS A 91 18.60 42.60 -3.38
C LYS A 91 17.76 41.52 -4.03
N HIS A 92 17.64 40.35 -3.39
CA HIS A 92 16.83 39.24 -3.86
C HIS A 92 15.52 39.20 -3.06
N ALA A 93 14.43 39.54 -3.74
CA ALA A 93 13.09 39.28 -3.25
C ALA A 93 12.92 37.76 -3.02
N PRO A 94 12.17 37.33 -2.00
CA PRO A 94 11.84 35.92 -1.83
C PRO A 94 11.23 35.39 -3.13
N ILE A 95 11.57 34.17 -3.52
CA ILE A 95 10.99 33.54 -4.72
C ILE A 95 9.49 33.36 -4.48
N THR A 96 8.68 34.23 -5.08
CA THR A 96 7.22 34.29 -4.92
C THR A 96 6.48 33.39 -5.91
N GLU A 97 7.13 32.96 -6.99
CA GLU A 97 6.51 32.15 -8.04
C GLU A 97 7.51 31.15 -8.65
N ILE A 98 6.96 30.08 -9.23
CA ILE A 98 7.66 29.16 -10.10
C ILE A 98 7.55 29.74 -11.51
N SER A 99 8.66 30.07 -12.16
CA SER A 99 8.69 30.54 -13.55
C SER A 99 9.16 29.40 -14.46
N ALA A 100 8.48 29.24 -15.59
CA ALA A 100 8.80 28.22 -16.57
C ALA A 100 8.74 28.83 -17.97
N GLU A 101 9.86 28.82 -18.69
CA GLU A 101 10.07 29.50 -19.97
C GLU A 101 10.52 28.52 -21.04
N GLY A 102 10.01 28.71 -22.27
CA GLY A 102 10.38 27.91 -23.44
C GLY A 102 10.01 26.44 -23.29
N LEU A 103 8.77 26.15 -22.90
CA LEU A 103 8.30 24.77 -22.70
C LEU A 103 7.82 24.16 -24.01
N GLU A 104 8.41 23.02 -24.39
CA GLU A 104 8.22 22.34 -25.67
C GLU A 104 7.95 20.83 -25.52
N GLN A 105 7.61 20.40 -24.29
CA GLN A 105 7.28 19.01 -24.02
C GLN A 105 6.01 18.59 -24.79
N ASN A 106 6.08 17.45 -25.48
CA ASN A 106 5.00 16.93 -26.34
C ASN A 106 4.53 17.93 -27.41
N ASN A 107 3.31 18.46 -27.27
CA ASN A 107 2.71 19.40 -28.23
C ASN A 107 2.82 20.87 -27.81
N LEU A 108 3.46 21.19 -26.67
CA LEU A 108 3.66 22.56 -26.21
C LEU A 108 4.47 23.40 -27.22
N LYS A 109 4.09 24.66 -27.40
CA LYS A 109 4.63 25.55 -28.45
C LYS A 109 5.50 26.66 -27.84
N SER A 110 6.60 26.27 -27.20
CA SER A 110 7.58 27.17 -26.54
C SER A 110 6.90 28.16 -25.58
N ILE A 111 5.92 27.68 -24.81
CA ILE A 111 5.12 28.53 -23.93
C ILE A 111 5.91 28.98 -22.71
N SER A 112 5.49 30.09 -22.11
CA SER A 112 6.01 30.56 -20.82
C SER A 112 4.86 30.81 -19.86
N ALA A 113 5.01 30.34 -18.62
CA ALA A 113 3.99 30.40 -17.59
C ALA A 113 4.61 30.65 -16.21
N THR A 114 3.84 31.27 -15.33
CA THR A 114 4.21 31.38 -13.91
C THR A 114 3.15 30.75 -13.00
N VAL A 115 3.59 30.09 -11.94
CA VAL A 115 2.75 29.45 -10.93
C VAL A 115 3.08 30.12 -9.58
N PRO A 116 2.18 30.94 -9.00
CA PRO A 116 2.43 31.60 -7.72
C PRO A 116 2.58 30.58 -6.58
N ARG A 117 3.55 30.77 -5.70
CA ARG A 117 3.78 29.88 -4.55
C ARG A 117 2.73 30.11 -3.45
N GLY A 118 2.38 29.05 -2.73
CA GLY A 118 1.39 29.11 -1.65
C GLY A 118 -0.05 29.37 -2.16
N LYS A 119 -0.30 29.09 -3.44
CA LYS A 119 -1.54 29.40 -4.15
C LYS A 119 -2.02 28.20 -4.97
N ILE A 120 -3.29 28.24 -5.36
CA ILE A 120 -3.93 27.26 -6.23
C ILE A 120 -3.91 27.77 -7.66
N THR A 121 -3.21 27.05 -8.54
CA THR A 121 -3.21 27.31 -9.98
C THR A 121 -3.94 26.19 -10.71
N VAL A 122 -4.94 26.52 -11.54
CA VAL A 122 -5.71 25.54 -12.32
C VAL A 122 -5.38 25.65 -13.81
N CYS A 123 -4.88 24.56 -14.38
CA CYS A 123 -4.73 24.33 -15.81
C CYS A 123 -6.04 23.79 -16.39
N THR A 124 -6.61 24.50 -17.35
CA THR A 124 -7.89 24.15 -17.99
C THR A 124 -7.82 24.30 -19.52
N GLY A 125 -8.90 23.99 -20.22
CA GLY A 125 -8.98 23.98 -21.70
C GLY A 125 -9.15 22.57 -22.30
N PRO A 126 -9.38 22.40 -23.61
CA PRO A 126 -9.86 21.14 -24.21
C PRO A 126 -8.99 19.88 -23.95
N SER A 127 -9.57 18.69 -24.03
CA SER A 127 -8.79 17.43 -23.94
C SER A 127 -7.72 17.39 -25.04
N GLY A 128 -6.49 17.01 -24.69
CA GLY A 128 -5.34 17.03 -25.60
C GLY A 128 -4.76 18.41 -25.91
N SER A 129 -5.15 19.48 -25.21
CA SER A 129 -4.62 20.84 -25.43
C SER A 129 -3.19 21.07 -24.88
N GLY A 130 -2.64 20.14 -24.11
CA GLY A 130 -1.29 20.25 -23.52
C GLY A 130 -1.24 20.50 -22.00
N LYS A 131 -2.39 20.53 -21.31
CA LYS A 131 -2.47 20.73 -19.84
C LYS A 131 -1.59 19.76 -19.04
N SER A 132 -1.76 18.46 -19.26
CA SER A 132 -1.00 17.42 -18.55
C SER A 132 0.48 17.42 -18.97
N SER A 133 0.78 17.82 -20.21
CA SER A 133 2.17 17.98 -20.66
C SER A 133 2.88 19.13 -19.95
N PHE A 134 2.16 20.21 -19.63
CA PHE A 134 2.68 21.27 -18.77
C PHE A 134 2.80 20.81 -17.32
N ALA A 135 1.71 20.33 -16.72
CA ALA A 135 1.65 20.06 -15.28
C ALA A 135 2.49 18.84 -14.87
N PHE A 136 2.32 17.70 -15.54
CA PHE A 136 2.93 16.42 -15.18
C PHE A 136 4.26 16.19 -15.91
N ASP A 137 4.25 16.24 -17.24
CA ASP A 137 5.43 15.87 -18.04
C ASP A 137 6.55 16.91 -18.00
N THR A 138 6.26 18.13 -17.51
CA THR A 138 7.24 19.22 -17.42
C THR A 138 7.47 19.66 -15.97
N ILE A 139 6.48 20.29 -15.33
CA ILE A 139 6.65 20.90 -14.00
C ILE A 139 6.89 19.83 -12.91
N TYR A 140 6.02 18.84 -12.81
CA TYR A 140 6.19 17.74 -11.86
C TYR A 140 7.46 16.91 -12.15
N ALA A 141 7.66 16.52 -13.41
CA ALA A 141 8.83 15.74 -13.82
C ALA A 141 10.15 16.45 -13.46
N GLU A 142 10.26 17.75 -13.73
CA GLU A 142 11.46 18.52 -13.37
C GLU A 142 11.60 18.70 -11.84
N GLY A 143 10.50 18.93 -11.12
CA GLY A 143 10.53 19.02 -9.66
C GLY A 143 10.97 17.71 -8.98
N GLN A 144 10.47 16.57 -9.48
CA GLN A 144 10.86 15.25 -9.00
C GLN A 144 12.33 14.93 -9.33
N ARG A 145 12.78 15.26 -10.54
CA ARG A 145 14.17 15.08 -10.98
C ARG A 145 15.14 15.86 -10.10
N ARG A 146 14.89 17.16 -9.87
CA ARG A 146 15.73 18.01 -9.00
C ARG A 146 15.76 17.53 -7.55
N TYR A 147 14.61 17.08 -7.03
CA TYR A 147 14.58 16.48 -5.70
C TYR A 147 15.42 15.20 -5.64
N ALA A 148 15.28 14.32 -6.64
CA ALA A 148 16.04 13.08 -6.69
C ALA A 148 17.56 13.31 -6.86
N GLU A 149 17.98 14.40 -7.52
CA GLU A 149 19.38 14.83 -7.57
C GLU A 149 19.95 15.19 -6.20
N SER A 150 19.11 15.63 -5.25
CA SER A 150 19.56 15.91 -3.88
C SER A 150 19.86 14.65 -3.06
N LEU A 151 19.33 13.50 -3.47
CA LEU A 151 19.51 12.21 -2.79
C LEU A 151 20.96 11.68 -2.91
N SER A 152 21.24 10.55 -2.26
CA SER A 152 22.58 9.96 -2.16
C SER A 152 23.27 9.79 -3.52
N PRO A 153 24.61 9.78 -3.59
CA PRO A 153 25.35 9.61 -4.85
C PRO A 153 24.94 8.36 -5.65
N TYR A 154 24.58 7.27 -4.96
CA TYR A 154 24.03 6.05 -5.57
C TYR A 154 22.70 6.34 -6.30
N MET A 155 21.78 7.07 -5.65
CA MET A 155 20.50 7.44 -6.25
C MET A 155 20.66 8.36 -7.47
N ARG A 156 21.64 9.27 -7.44
CA ARG A 156 21.91 10.18 -8.57
C ARG A 156 22.27 9.45 -9.86
N GLN A 157 22.96 8.31 -9.79
CA GLN A 157 23.29 7.52 -10.98
C GLN A 157 22.05 7.09 -11.77
N PHE A 158 20.95 6.78 -11.07
CA PHE A 158 19.69 6.41 -11.71
C PHE A 158 18.95 7.63 -12.27
N VAL A 159 19.02 8.78 -11.59
CA VAL A 159 18.38 10.03 -12.04
C VAL A 159 19.00 10.55 -13.34
N LEU A 160 20.31 10.35 -13.54
CA LEU A 160 20.99 10.73 -14.80
C LEU A 160 20.44 10.01 -16.03
N SER A 161 19.81 8.83 -15.84
CA SER A 161 19.17 8.09 -16.93
C SER A 161 17.77 8.60 -17.29
N MET A 162 17.20 9.52 -16.50
CA MET A 162 15.88 10.08 -16.79
C MET A 162 15.98 11.14 -17.89
N PRO A 163 15.13 11.08 -18.92
CA PRO A 163 15.09 12.12 -19.94
C PRO A 163 14.67 13.43 -19.29
N LYS A 164 15.44 14.50 -19.53
CA LYS A 164 15.07 15.85 -19.09
C LYS A 164 13.84 16.31 -19.89
N PRO A 165 12.84 16.94 -19.24
CA PRO A 165 11.75 17.57 -19.96
C PRO A 165 12.27 18.60 -20.96
N LYS A 166 11.62 18.74 -22.11
CA LYS A 166 11.94 19.75 -23.12
C LYS A 166 11.49 21.13 -22.63
N ALA A 167 12.35 21.81 -21.90
CA ALA A 167 12.12 23.12 -21.33
C ALA A 167 13.39 23.98 -21.41
N GLY A 168 13.22 25.29 -21.66
CA GLY A 168 14.32 26.26 -21.67
C GLY A 168 14.85 26.54 -20.26
N ARG A 169 14.03 27.18 -19.42
CA ARG A 169 14.40 27.54 -18.04
C ARG A 169 13.23 27.34 -17.10
N ILE A 170 13.48 26.72 -15.95
CA ILE A 170 12.48 26.57 -14.89
C ILE A 170 13.11 26.95 -13.55
N GLU A 171 12.54 27.92 -12.85
CA GLU A 171 13.05 28.43 -11.56
C GLU A 171 11.99 28.38 -10.47
N GLY A 172 12.42 28.41 -9.20
CA GLY A 172 11.53 28.42 -8.06
C GLY A 172 10.79 27.11 -7.76
N LEU A 173 11.13 26.02 -8.45
CA LEU A 173 10.54 24.69 -8.21
C LEU A 173 10.77 24.23 -6.77
N SER A 174 9.70 23.68 -6.20
CA SER A 174 9.73 22.96 -4.92
C SER A 174 9.71 21.45 -5.19
N PRO A 175 10.05 20.60 -4.21
CA PRO A 175 9.82 19.16 -4.33
C PRO A 175 8.38 18.88 -4.74
N ALA A 176 8.20 18.12 -5.82
CA ALA A 176 6.90 17.94 -6.46
C ALA A 176 6.29 16.57 -6.11
N ILE A 177 5.00 16.56 -5.80
CA ILE A 177 4.22 15.37 -5.45
C ILE A 177 3.02 15.30 -6.40
N ALA A 178 2.97 14.26 -7.22
CA ALA A 178 1.82 13.99 -8.10
C ALA A 178 0.72 13.21 -7.38
N ILE A 179 -0.53 13.56 -7.64
CA ILE A 179 -1.74 12.84 -7.23
C ILE A 179 -2.56 12.56 -8.51
N GLU A 180 -2.20 11.46 -9.18
CA GLU A 180 -2.82 10.99 -10.44
C GLU A 180 -3.90 9.92 -10.18
N GLN A 181 -4.76 9.72 -11.18
CA GLN A 181 -5.80 8.67 -11.19
C GLN A 181 -5.29 7.28 -11.58
N LYS A 182 -4.00 7.14 -11.89
CA LYS A 182 -3.45 5.84 -12.33
C LYS A 182 -3.67 4.81 -11.23
N ILE A 183 -4.58 3.87 -11.50
CA ILE A 183 -4.75 2.65 -10.72
C ILE A 183 -3.46 1.87 -10.91
N HIS A 184 -2.52 2.03 -9.99
CA HIS A 184 -1.45 1.05 -9.87
C HIS A 184 -2.16 -0.29 -9.68
N ALA A 185 -1.85 -1.28 -10.52
CA ALA A 185 -2.23 -2.67 -10.27
C ALA A 185 -1.75 -3.00 -8.85
N GLY A 186 -2.65 -2.85 -7.89
CA GLY A 186 -2.26 -2.65 -6.50
C GLY A 186 -1.79 -3.98 -5.93
N ASN A 187 -0.87 -3.92 -4.98
CA ASN A 187 -0.55 -5.11 -4.19
C ASN A 187 -1.84 -5.57 -3.47
N PRO A 188 -2.30 -6.83 -3.64
CA PRO A 188 -3.53 -7.33 -3.02
C PRO A 188 -3.52 -7.27 -1.49
N ARG A 189 -2.33 -7.18 -0.87
CA ARG A 189 -2.18 -6.96 0.57
C ARG A 189 -2.46 -5.52 1.00
N SER A 190 -2.45 -4.54 0.09
CA SER A 190 -2.74 -3.15 0.44
C SER A 190 -4.24 -2.94 0.68
N THR A 191 -4.57 -2.31 1.79
CA THR A 191 -5.93 -1.86 2.15
C THR A 191 -5.97 -0.35 2.34
N VAL A 192 -7.17 0.22 2.43
CA VAL A 192 -7.36 1.63 2.82
C VAL A 192 -6.63 1.95 4.13
N GLY A 193 -6.71 1.06 5.12
CA GLY A 193 -6.03 1.23 6.42
C GLY A 193 -4.51 1.26 6.31
N THR A 194 -3.90 0.43 5.44
CA THR A 194 -2.43 0.47 5.24
C THR A 194 -1.99 1.67 4.40
N LEU A 195 -2.79 2.08 3.40
CA LEU A 195 -2.46 3.23 2.57
C LEU A 195 -2.46 4.55 3.35
N THR A 196 -3.28 4.62 4.38
CA THR A 196 -3.47 5.82 5.22
C THR A 196 -2.66 5.78 6.50
N GLU A 197 -1.91 4.70 6.74
CA GLU A 197 -1.14 4.39 7.96
C GLU A 197 -2.03 4.27 9.23
N ILE A 198 -3.36 4.40 9.09
CA ILE A 198 -4.33 4.23 10.19
C ILE A 198 -4.21 2.84 10.81
N TYR A 199 -3.97 1.82 9.98
CA TYR A 199 -3.79 0.46 10.47
C TYR A 199 -2.57 0.35 11.39
N ASP A 200 -1.48 1.07 11.12
CA ASP A 200 -0.27 1.03 11.96
C ASP A 200 -0.53 1.60 13.36
N PHE A 201 -1.28 2.70 13.45
CA PHE A 201 -1.75 3.26 14.73
C PHE A 201 -2.67 2.27 15.47
N LEU A 202 -3.59 1.61 14.75
CA LEU A 202 -4.45 0.58 15.35
C LEU A 202 -3.61 -0.59 15.88
N ARG A 203 -2.59 -1.08 15.16
CA ARG A 203 -1.72 -2.15 15.66
C ARG A 203 -1.01 -1.74 16.94
N LEU A 204 -0.56 -0.48 17.03
CA LEU A 204 0.10 0.04 18.23
C LEU A 204 -0.86 0.08 19.42
N LEU A 205 -2.09 0.58 19.22
CA LEU A 205 -3.14 0.61 20.24
C LEU A 205 -3.50 -0.80 20.72
N PHE A 206 -3.77 -1.73 19.80
CA PHE A 206 -4.10 -3.11 20.16
C PHE A 206 -2.97 -3.83 20.86
N ALA A 207 -1.71 -3.58 20.48
CA ALA A 207 -0.57 -4.17 21.17
C ALA A 207 -0.40 -3.67 22.59
N ARG A 208 -0.87 -2.46 22.90
CA ARG A 208 -0.70 -1.85 24.22
C ARG A 208 -1.91 -2.00 25.14
N LEU A 209 -3.11 -1.84 24.59
CA LEU A 209 -4.38 -1.78 25.34
C LEU A 209 -5.25 -3.02 25.17
N GLY A 210 -4.96 -3.84 24.15
CA GLY A 210 -5.79 -4.99 23.82
C GLY A 210 -5.68 -6.10 24.85
N THR A 211 -6.83 -6.65 25.25
CA THR A 211 -6.91 -7.83 26.11
C THR A 211 -6.83 -9.09 25.25
N PRO A 212 -5.77 -9.91 25.40
CA PRO A 212 -5.61 -11.13 24.60
C PRO A 212 -6.48 -12.26 25.14
N HIS A 213 -7.17 -12.97 24.25
CA HIS A 213 -7.94 -14.17 24.58
C HIS A 213 -7.38 -15.39 23.85
N CYS A 214 -7.58 -16.57 24.43
CA CYS A 214 -7.26 -17.84 23.82
C CYS A 214 -8.19 -18.07 22.61
N PRO A 215 -7.66 -18.30 21.39
CA PRO A 215 -8.50 -18.57 20.23
C PRO A 215 -9.33 -19.86 20.32
N GLU A 216 -8.94 -20.80 21.19
CA GLU A 216 -9.60 -22.10 21.35
C GLU A 216 -10.63 -22.10 22.48
N THR A 217 -10.30 -21.49 23.62
CA THR A 217 -11.16 -21.52 24.82
C THR A 217 -11.90 -20.21 25.08
N GLY A 218 -11.52 -19.11 24.45
CA GLY A 218 -12.05 -17.76 24.71
C GLY A 218 -11.60 -17.13 26.02
N GLU A 219 -10.90 -17.87 26.88
CA GLU A 219 -10.38 -17.36 28.14
C GLU A 219 -9.32 -16.28 27.95
N GLU A 220 -9.31 -15.30 28.85
CA GLU A 220 -8.30 -14.25 28.87
C GLU A 220 -6.91 -14.84 29.15
N ILE A 221 -5.95 -14.50 28.30
CA ILE A 221 -4.54 -14.86 28.45
C ILE A 221 -3.95 -13.90 29.48
N LYS A 222 -3.45 -14.46 30.59
CA LYS A 222 -2.87 -13.70 31.70
C LYS A 222 -1.43 -14.09 31.93
N ALA A 223 -0.72 -13.25 32.67
CA ALA A 223 0.51 -13.70 33.31
C ALA A 223 0.14 -14.81 34.32
N ILE A 224 0.82 -15.95 34.23
CA ILE A 224 0.69 -17.06 35.18
C ILE A 224 1.87 -16.99 36.15
N SER A 225 1.59 -17.20 37.44
CA SER A 225 2.65 -17.21 38.45
C SER A 225 3.51 -18.48 38.33
N LYS A 226 4.73 -18.41 38.86
CA LYS A 226 5.60 -19.59 38.98
C LYS A 226 4.92 -20.67 39.83
N GLU A 227 4.21 -20.26 40.87
CA GLU A 227 3.42 -21.12 41.75
C GLU A 227 2.34 -21.90 40.99
N TYR A 228 1.66 -21.26 40.02
CA TYR A 228 0.68 -21.96 39.19
C TYR A 228 1.31 -23.10 38.39
N VAL A 229 2.51 -22.88 37.81
CA VAL A 229 3.23 -23.92 37.09
C VAL A 229 3.60 -25.09 38.03
N VAL A 230 4.07 -24.77 39.24
CA VAL A 230 4.38 -25.78 40.26
C VAL A 230 3.14 -26.62 40.61
N GLU A 231 2.01 -25.99 40.89
CA GLU A 231 0.76 -26.71 41.21
C GLU A 231 0.29 -27.61 40.05
N LYS A 232 0.34 -27.09 38.81
CA LYS A 232 -0.06 -27.86 37.63
C LYS A 232 0.80 -29.11 37.42
N LEU A 233 2.10 -29.01 37.68
CA LEU A 233 3.04 -30.13 37.58
C LEU A 233 2.89 -31.12 38.74
N LEU A 234 2.52 -30.66 39.93
CA LEU A 234 2.18 -31.52 41.07
C LEU A 234 0.87 -32.28 40.88
N GLY A 235 -0.05 -31.76 40.06
CA GLY A 235 -1.28 -32.45 39.66
C GLY A 235 -1.08 -33.63 38.70
N ALA A 236 0.16 -33.94 38.29
CA ALA A 236 0.48 -35.13 37.52
C ALA A 236 0.46 -36.41 38.38
N ASP A 237 0.28 -37.57 37.75
CA ASP A 237 0.30 -38.86 38.45
C ASP A 237 1.62 -39.05 39.23
N PRO A 238 1.56 -39.53 40.49
CA PRO A 238 2.75 -39.74 41.30
C PRO A 238 3.78 -40.63 40.60
N GLY A 239 5.04 -40.19 40.58
CA GLY A 239 6.15 -40.90 39.94
C GLY A 239 6.43 -40.51 38.48
N THR A 240 5.59 -39.68 37.85
CA THR A 240 5.81 -39.17 36.48
C THR A 240 7.16 -38.45 36.39
N PRO A 241 8.06 -38.79 35.45
CA PRO A 241 9.33 -38.09 35.28
C PRO A 241 9.08 -36.68 34.70
N LEU A 242 9.69 -35.68 35.34
CA LEU A 242 9.65 -34.28 34.96
C LEU A 242 11.07 -33.78 34.70
N ILE A 243 11.32 -33.27 33.50
CA ILE A 243 12.58 -32.60 33.15
C ILE A 243 12.28 -31.12 32.93
N ILE A 244 12.84 -30.26 33.77
CA ILE A 244 12.66 -28.82 33.68
C ILE A 244 13.75 -28.24 32.78
N LEU A 245 13.32 -27.52 31.75
CA LEU A 245 14.16 -27.04 30.66
C LEU A 245 14.02 -25.52 30.51
N ALA A 246 15.14 -24.82 30.33
CA ALA A 246 15.17 -23.39 30.07
C ALA A 246 15.53 -23.09 28.60
N PRO A 247 14.66 -22.43 27.82
CA PRO A 247 14.97 -22.03 26.44
C PRO A 247 15.99 -20.90 26.42
N LEU A 248 17.14 -21.17 25.81
CA LEU A 248 18.22 -20.20 25.71
C LEU A 248 18.05 -19.36 24.45
N GLN A 249 18.10 -18.04 24.61
CA GLN A 249 18.12 -17.12 23.46
C GLN A 249 19.54 -17.02 22.89
N PHE A 250 19.67 -17.25 21.58
CA PHE A 250 20.93 -17.17 20.85
C PHE A 250 20.78 -16.18 19.69
N LYS A 251 21.51 -15.06 19.72
CA LYS A 251 21.42 -13.99 18.71
C LYS A 251 22.43 -14.21 17.58
N ARG A 252 22.15 -13.64 16.40
CA ARG A 252 23.12 -13.64 15.28
C ARG A 252 24.37 -12.87 15.67
N GLY A 253 25.51 -13.57 15.73
CA GLY A 253 26.80 -13.03 16.15
C GLY A 253 27.31 -13.60 17.49
N ASP A 254 26.45 -14.27 18.26
CA ASP A 254 26.87 -14.92 19.50
C ASP A 254 27.75 -16.15 19.22
N ASN A 255 28.71 -16.41 20.10
CA ASN A 255 29.59 -17.58 20.03
C ASN A 255 29.06 -18.72 20.92
N PHE A 256 28.72 -19.85 20.29
CA PHE A 256 28.15 -21.00 21.00
C PHE A 256 29.13 -21.63 21.99
N ALA A 257 30.42 -21.67 21.66
CA ALA A 257 31.44 -22.25 22.54
C ALA A 257 31.60 -21.43 23.84
N GLU A 258 31.50 -20.11 23.76
CA GLU A 258 31.52 -19.22 24.93
C GLU A 258 30.27 -19.42 25.80
N LEU A 259 29.10 -19.56 25.18
CA LEU A 259 27.86 -19.86 25.88
C LEU A 259 27.95 -21.19 26.63
N ALA A 260 28.40 -22.26 25.96
CA ALA A 260 28.55 -23.59 26.55
C ALA A 260 29.55 -23.57 27.73
N THR A 261 30.69 -22.88 27.56
CA THR A 261 31.70 -22.72 28.63
C THR A 261 31.13 -21.98 29.84
N ARG A 262 30.34 -20.92 29.61
CA ARG A 262 29.67 -20.15 30.67
C ARG A 262 28.67 -21.02 31.45
N LEU A 263 27.85 -21.80 30.74
CA LEU A 263 26.88 -22.70 31.35
C LEU A 263 27.58 -23.81 32.16
N LYS A 264 28.70 -24.35 31.66
CA LYS A 264 29.52 -25.32 32.40
C LYS A 264 30.09 -24.72 33.69
N ARG A 265 30.59 -23.47 33.65
CA ARG A 265 31.06 -22.76 34.86
C ARG A 265 29.96 -22.50 35.88
N GLN A 266 28.70 -22.40 35.43
CA GLN A 266 27.53 -22.27 36.30
C GLN A 266 27.04 -23.62 36.85
N GLY A 267 27.68 -24.74 36.49
CA GLY A 267 27.37 -26.07 37.01
C GLY A 267 26.33 -26.86 36.21
N PHE A 268 25.91 -26.38 35.04
CA PHE A 268 25.01 -27.14 34.17
C PHE A 268 25.76 -28.26 33.44
N VAL A 269 25.07 -29.39 33.22
CA VAL A 269 25.68 -30.60 32.65
C VAL A 269 25.11 -30.94 31.27
N ARG A 270 23.81 -30.69 31.02
CA ARG A 270 23.12 -31.17 29.81
C ARG A 270 22.34 -30.08 29.10
N ILE A 271 22.25 -30.21 27.80
CA ILE A 271 21.45 -29.36 26.91
C ILE A 271 20.72 -30.23 25.90
N ARG A 272 19.52 -29.83 25.51
CA ARG A 272 18.72 -30.49 24.48
C ARG A 272 18.71 -29.60 23.24
N LEU A 273 19.30 -30.09 22.15
CA LEU A 273 19.39 -29.42 20.86
C LEU A 273 18.49 -30.13 19.87
N ASN A 274 17.46 -29.45 19.36
CA ASN A 274 16.51 -30.00 18.37
C ASN A 274 15.94 -31.38 18.78
N GLY A 275 15.58 -31.55 20.06
CA GLY A 275 15.05 -32.79 20.62
C GLY A 275 16.08 -33.83 21.07
N VAL A 276 17.37 -33.66 20.76
CA VAL A 276 18.44 -34.60 21.16
C VAL A 276 19.21 -34.04 22.36
N TYR A 277 19.43 -34.89 23.37
CA TYR A 277 20.21 -34.53 24.57
C TYR A 277 21.71 -34.69 24.32
N HIS A 278 22.47 -33.67 24.72
CA HIS A 278 23.93 -33.66 24.68
C HIS A 278 24.48 -33.26 26.06
N GLU A 279 25.65 -33.80 26.41
CA GLU A 279 26.40 -33.34 27.57
C GLU A 279 27.26 -32.14 27.18
N LEU A 280 27.35 -31.11 28.04
CA LEU A 280 28.10 -29.88 27.78
C LEU A 280 29.62 -30.11 27.71
N GLU A 281 30.09 -31.32 28.01
CA GLU A 281 31.48 -31.73 27.86
C GLU A 281 31.81 -32.29 26.47
N GLU A 282 30.80 -32.69 25.71
CA GLU A 282 30.93 -33.26 24.38
C GLU A 282 30.90 -32.18 23.29
N GLU A 283 31.38 -32.52 22.11
CA GLU A 283 31.26 -31.64 20.95
C GLU A 283 29.81 -31.63 20.45
N ILE A 284 29.13 -30.50 20.63
CA ILE A 284 27.71 -30.34 20.27
C ILE A 284 27.62 -29.87 18.80
N PRO A 285 26.91 -30.58 17.92
CA PRO A 285 26.80 -30.26 16.50
C PRO A 285 25.85 -29.07 16.25
N PHE A 286 26.31 -27.86 16.55
CA PHE A 286 25.55 -26.61 16.40
C PHE A 286 25.96 -25.82 15.14
N ASP A 287 25.00 -25.45 14.29
CA ASP A 287 25.23 -24.67 13.07
C ASP A 287 24.65 -23.25 13.21
N ALA A 288 25.53 -22.25 13.38
CA ALA A 288 25.13 -20.84 13.55
C ALA A 288 24.33 -20.26 12.37
N LYS A 289 24.30 -20.91 11.20
CA LYS A 289 23.52 -20.47 10.03
C LYS A 289 22.07 -20.96 10.05
N ARG A 290 21.73 -21.93 10.91
CA ARG A 290 20.40 -22.53 11.01
C ARG A 290 19.68 -22.08 12.27
N LYS A 291 18.35 -22.13 12.24
CA LYS A 291 17.52 -21.90 13.44
C LYS A 291 17.51 -23.19 14.25
N HIS A 292 17.89 -23.11 15.52
CA HIS A 292 17.96 -24.25 16.44
C HIS A 292 17.03 -24.03 17.64
N GLU A 293 16.43 -25.11 18.13
CA GLU A 293 15.79 -25.15 19.45
C GLU A 293 16.86 -25.56 20.48
N LEU A 294 17.15 -24.64 21.41
CA LEU A 294 18.23 -24.79 22.40
C LEU A 294 17.65 -24.74 23.82
N LEU A 295 17.62 -25.88 24.50
CA LEU A 295 16.96 -26.02 25.81
C LEU A 295 17.94 -26.54 26.85
N LEU A 296 18.26 -25.74 27.85
CA LEU A 296 19.14 -26.12 28.96
C LEU A 296 18.41 -27.01 29.96
N VAL A 297 19.00 -28.12 30.39
CA VAL A 297 18.43 -28.95 31.46
C VAL A 297 18.73 -28.31 32.80
N VAL A 298 17.69 -27.84 33.50
CA VAL A 298 17.80 -27.18 34.80
C VAL A 298 17.72 -28.19 35.95
N ASP A 299 16.69 -29.05 35.93
CA ASP A 299 16.56 -30.13 36.92
C ASP A 299 15.79 -31.32 36.35
N ARG A 300 15.94 -32.48 36.99
CA ARG A 300 15.27 -33.75 36.68
C ARG A 300 14.73 -34.35 37.97
N LEU A 301 13.41 -34.50 38.04
CA LEU A 301 12.71 -34.97 39.23
C LEU A 301 11.54 -35.88 38.85
N LYS A 302 10.93 -36.50 39.86
CA LYS A 302 9.68 -37.27 39.71
C LYS A 302 8.56 -36.55 40.45
N ALA A 303 7.39 -36.47 39.82
CA ALA A 303 6.22 -35.81 40.40
C ALA A 303 5.84 -36.49 41.73
N SER A 304 5.89 -35.73 42.82
CA SER A 304 5.36 -36.13 44.13
C SER A 304 5.19 -34.89 45.02
N SER A 305 4.30 -34.98 46.00
CA SER A 305 4.00 -33.88 46.94
C SER A 305 5.23 -33.41 47.74
N ASN A 306 6.18 -34.32 48.01
CA ASN A 306 7.39 -34.04 48.80
C ASN A 306 8.46 -33.23 48.05
N VAL A 307 8.33 -33.06 46.73
CA VAL A 307 9.35 -32.39 45.88
C VAL A 307 8.94 -30.95 45.53
N ARG A 308 7.85 -30.43 46.11
CA ARG A 308 7.30 -29.09 45.84
C ARG A 308 8.35 -27.98 45.90
N LEU A 309 9.18 -27.96 46.93
CA LEU A 309 10.17 -26.90 47.15
C LEU A 309 11.27 -26.91 46.07
N ARG A 310 11.80 -28.10 45.76
CA ARG A 310 12.80 -28.31 44.71
C ARG A 310 12.24 -28.04 43.31
N LEU A 311 10.99 -28.41 43.06
CA LEU A 311 10.30 -28.08 41.80
C LEU A 311 10.11 -26.57 41.64
N ALA A 312 9.75 -25.86 42.72
CA ALA A 312 9.64 -24.40 42.69
C ALA A 312 10.97 -23.71 42.38
N GLU A 313 12.07 -24.15 43.00
CA GLU A 313 13.43 -23.65 42.69
C GLU A 313 13.83 -23.93 41.23
N ALA A 314 13.52 -25.13 40.72
CA ALA A 314 13.80 -25.49 39.33
C ALA A 314 13.00 -24.64 38.34
N VAL A 315 11.72 -24.41 38.60
CA VAL A 315 10.85 -23.54 37.79
C VAL A 315 11.33 -22.09 37.83
N GLU A 316 11.75 -21.60 39.00
CA GLU A 316 12.29 -20.25 39.17
C GLU A 316 13.59 -20.04 38.40
N SER A 317 14.53 -20.98 38.53
CA SER A 317 15.79 -20.96 37.80
C SER A 317 15.57 -21.05 36.29
N ALA A 318 14.68 -21.95 35.85
CA ALA A 318 14.37 -22.10 34.43
C ALA A 318 13.73 -20.85 33.83
N ALA A 319 12.78 -20.24 34.55
CA ALA A 319 12.16 -18.99 34.14
C ALA A 319 13.16 -17.83 34.07
N ALA A 320 14.09 -17.74 35.04
CA ALA A 320 15.12 -16.70 35.05
C ALA A 320 16.07 -16.82 33.84
N LEU A 321 16.49 -18.06 33.52
CA LEU A 321 17.39 -18.34 32.39
C LEU A 321 16.67 -18.22 31.03
N GLY A 322 15.39 -18.59 30.98
CA GLY A 322 14.57 -18.59 29.77
C GLY A 322 13.79 -17.30 29.52
N GLY A 323 14.00 -16.24 30.30
CA GLY A 323 13.32 -14.96 30.13
C GLY A 323 11.80 -15.06 30.32
N ASN A 324 11.37 -15.63 31.45
CA ASN A 324 9.98 -15.95 31.81
C ASN A 324 9.31 -17.02 30.91
N THR A 325 10.10 -17.79 30.17
CA THR A 325 9.63 -18.98 29.47
C THR A 325 10.38 -20.22 29.95
N LEU A 326 9.71 -21.36 29.98
CA LEU A 326 10.30 -22.65 30.31
C LEU A 326 9.60 -23.79 29.56
N PHE A 327 10.31 -24.89 29.39
CA PHE A 327 9.76 -26.15 28.90
C PHE A 327 9.79 -27.17 30.02
N VAL A 328 8.81 -28.07 30.04
CA VAL A 328 8.76 -29.19 30.97
C VAL A 328 8.42 -30.45 30.20
N GLN A 329 9.39 -31.37 30.12
CA GLN A 329 9.11 -32.69 29.58
C GLN A 329 8.43 -33.51 30.67
N LYS A 330 7.15 -33.84 30.47
CA LYS A 330 6.31 -34.67 31.34
C LYS A 330 6.12 -36.03 30.65
N GLY A 331 6.90 -37.04 31.06
CA GLY A 331 6.93 -38.31 30.34
C GLY A 331 7.47 -38.14 28.91
N GLU A 332 6.63 -38.41 27.90
CA GLU A 332 6.96 -38.21 26.48
C GLU A 332 6.43 -36.88 25.92
N GLU A 333 5.64 -36.13 26.68
CA GLU A 333 5.04 -34.86 26.25
C GLU A 333 5.90 -33.66 26.67
N ASP A 334 6.11 -32.71 25.78
CA ASP A 334 6.74 -31.43 26.11
C ASP A 334 5.67 -30.35 26.34
N LEU A 335 5.64 -29.81 27.56
CA LEU A 335 4.79 -28.69 27.95
C LEU A 335 5.59 -27.39 27.88
N PHE A 336 5.08 -26.40 27.15
CA PHE A 336 5.67 -25.06 27.09
C PHE A 336 4.90 -24.08 27.98
N PHE A 337 5.63 -23.43 28.91
CA PHE A 337 5.11 -22.38 29.78
C PHE A 337 5.74 -21.03 29.46
N ASN A 338 4.91 -20.06 29.11
CA ASN A 338 5.25 -18.64 29.08
C ASN A 338 4.56 -17.98 30.27
N LEU A 339 5.33 -17.65 31.31
CA LEU A 339 4.81 -17.04 32.53
C LEU A 339 4.19 -15.66 32.29
N SER A 340 4.52 -15.02 31.17
CA SER A 340 3.98 -13.71 30.82
C SER A 340 2.63 -13.79 30.09
N PHE A 341 2.33 -14.89 29.40
CA PHE A 341 1.16 -15.03 28.52
C PHE A 341 0.69 -16.50 28.43
N ALA A 342 -0.17 -16.94 29.35
CA ALA A 342 -0.76 -18.27 29.30
C ALA A 342 -2.25 -18.29 29.70
N VAL A 343 -2.92 -19.37 29.30
CA VAL A 343 -4.34 -19.62 29.62
C VAL A 343 -4.43 -20.38 30.94
N PRO A 344 -5.11 -19.85 31.98
CA PRO A 344 -5.13 -20.49 33.30
C PRO A 344 -5.75 -21.89 33.36
N SER A 345 -6.73 -22.22 32.51
CA SER A 345 -7.36 -23.56 32.53
C SER A 345 -6.50 -24.63 31.85
N THR A 346 -5.97 -24.32 30.66
CA THR A 346 -5.22 -25.28 29.83
C THR A 346 -3.71 -25.22 30.08
N GLY A 347 -3.22 -24.14 30.69
CA GLY A 347 -1.81 -23.74 30.78
C GLY A 347 -1.09 -23.66 29.43
N LYS A 348 -1.84 -23.49 28.34
CA LYS A 348 -1.29 -23.24 27.00
C LYS A 348 -0.73 -21.83 26.94
N SER A 349 0.46 -21.71 26.37
CA SER A 349 1.24 -20.48 26.34
C SER A 349 1.25 -19.84 24.96
N TYR A 350 1.24 -18.51 24.92
CA TYR A 350 1.23 -17.73 23.69
C TYR A 350 2.45 -16.79 23.62
N PRO A 351 2.89 -16.40 22.40
CA PRO A 351 3.93 -15.39 22.25
C PRO A 351 3.43 -14.02 22.77
N PRO A 352 4.35 -13.11 23.15
CA PRO A 352 3.97 -11.77 23.58
C PRO A 352 3.25 -11.01 22.47
N ILE A 353 2.26 -10.21 22.87
CA ILE A 353 1.53 -9.36 21.94
C ILE A 353 2.41 -8.15 21.59
N THR A 354 2.67 -7.96 20.30
CA THR A 354 3.44 -6.83 19.76
C THR A 354 2.70 -6.22 18.57
N PRO A 355 3.09 -5.04 18.07
CA PRO A 355 2.50 -4.50 16.85
C PRO A 355 2.63 -5.44 15.64
N HIS A 356 3.66 -6.31 15.60
CA HIS A 356 3.84 -7.31 14.54
C HIS A 356 2.81 -8.44 14.59
N THR A 357 2.28 -8.76 15.77
CA THR A 357 1.18 -9.73 15.95
C THR A 357 -0.05 -9.32 15.13
N PHE A 358 -0.29 -8.02 14.96
CA PHE A 358 -1.42 -7.50 14.18
C PHE A 358 -1.07 -7.19 12.72
N SER A 359 0.15 -7.47 12.26
CA SER A 359 0.55 -7.18 10.89
C SER A 359 0.35 -8.42 10.02
N PHE A 360 -0.58 -8.34 9.07
CA PHE A 360 -0.76 -9.38 8.05
C PHE A 360 0.33 -9.40 6.97
N ASN A 361 1.35 -8.52 7.07
CA ASN A 361 2.52 -8.52 6.18
C ASN A 361 3.74 -9.23 6.78
N THR A 362 3.63 -9.71 8.02
CA THR A 362 4.72 -10.35 8.77
C THR A 362 4.33 -11.76 9.19
N ALA A 363 5.30 -12.67 9.29
CA ALA A 363 5.05 -14.07 9.68
C ALA A 363 4.32 -14.21 11.01
N ASP A 364 4.64 -13.36 11.99
CA ASP A 364 4.06 -13.41 13.33
C ASP A 364 2.56 -13.07 13.36
N GLY A 365 2.09 -12.28 12.39
CA GLY A 365 0.74 -11.73 12.38
C GLY A 365 -0.11 -12.19 11.21
N MET A 366 0.46 -12.74 10.14
CA MET A 366 -0.32 -13.18 8.98
C MET A 366 -1.09 -14.47 9.26
N CYS A 367 -2.28 -14.55 8.70
CA CYS A 367 -3.03 -15.80 8.66
C CYS A 367 -2.21 -16.86 7.88
N PRO A 368 -1.94 -18.05 8.45
CA PRO A 368 -1.12 -19.07 7.80
C PRO A 368 -1.83 -19.74 6.62
N TYR A 369 -3.15 -19.55 6.47
CA TYR A 369 -3.94 -20.15 5.39
C TYR A 369 -3.90 -19.34 4.10
N CYS A 370 -3.90 -18.01 4.19
CA CYS A 370 -3.88 -17.11 3.03
C CYS A 370 -2.63 -16.23 2.97
N GLU A 371 -1.67 -16.44 3.87
CA GLU A 371 -0.44 -15.63 3.97
C GLU A 371 -0.72 -14.12 3.97
N GLY A 372 -1.77 -13.72 4.71
CA GLY A 372 -2.15 -12.31 4.85
C GLY A 372 -2.95 -11.71 3.70
N LEU A 373 -3.33 -12.49 2.68
CA LEU A 373 -4.16 -11.99 1.57
C LEU A 373 -5.62 -11.73 1.98
N GLY A 374 -6.13 -12.55 2.89
CA GLY A 374 -7.53 -12.49 3.35
C GLY A 374 -8.51 -13.24 2.45
N PHE A 375 -8.12 -13.58 1.23
CA PHE A 375 -8.90 -14.40 0.30
C PHE A 375 -8.07 -15.56 -0.23
N GLN A 376 -8.74 -16.55 -0.80
CA GLN A 376 -8.14 -17.65 -1.55
C GLN A 376 -8.78 -17.71 -2.94
N TYR A 377 -8.03 -18.24 -3.91
CA TYR A 377 -8.57 -18.56 -5.22
C TYR A 377 -9.16 -19.96 -5.14
N GLY A 378 -10.48 -20.07 -5.23
CA GLY A 378 -11.17 -21.35 -5.25
C GLY A 378 -12.48 -21.25 -6.02
N ALA A 379 -12.96 -22.38 -6.53
CA ALA A 379 -14.36 -22.49 -6.93
C ALA A 379 -15.21 -22.39 -5.66
N ASN A 380 -16.19 -21.49 -5.61
CA ASN A 380 -17.08 -21.36 -4.47
C ASN A 380 -18.13 -22.49 -4.47
N ILE A 381 -17.64 -23.72 -4.32
CA ILE A 381 -18.41 -24.96 -4.40
C ILE A 381 -19.58 -24.89 -3.41
N THR A 382 -19.34 -24.40 -2.19
CA THR A 382 -20.35 -24.27 -1.14
C THR A 382 -21.50 -23.30 -1.45
N GLN A 383 -21.28 -22.30 -2.30
CA GLN A 383 -22.35 -21.35 -2.69
C GLN A 383 -22.99 -21.70 -4.03
N ASN A 384 -22.40 -22.61 -4.80
CA ASN A 384 -22.95 -23.09 -6.05
C ASN A 384 -23.88 -24.29 -5.80
N ARG A 385 -25.19 -24.04 -5.85
CA ARG A 385 -26.21 -25.09 -5.62
C ARG A 385 -26.06 -26.30 -6.54
N ASP A 386 -25.66 -26.08 -7.79
CA ASP A 386 -25.52 -27.17 -8.76
C ASP A 386 -24.31 -28.05 -8.42
N LEU A 387 -23.19 -27.43 -8.01
CA LEU A 387 -22.01 -28.17 -7.56
C LEU A 387 -22.26 -28.91 -6.25
N MET A 388 -23.01 -28.33 -5.31
CA MET A 388 -23.32 -28.97 -4.02
C MET A 388 -24.18 -30.24 -4.14
N GLN A 389 -24.84 -30.46 -5.26
CA GLN A 389 -25.60 -31.69 -5.55
C GLN A 389 -24.71 -32.82 -6.08
N LEU A 390 -23.49 -32.52 -6.53
CA LEU A 390 -22.53 -33.53 -6.99
C LEU A 390 -21.95 -34.29 -5.81
N THR A 391 -21.47 -35.50 -6.05
CA THR A 391 -20.58 -36.23 -5.14
C THR A 391 -19.13 -35.76 -5.28
N SER A 392 -18.25 -36.09 -4.34
CA SER A 392 -16.81 -35.77 -4.45
C SER A 392 -16.20 -36.37 -5.72
N VAL A 393 -16.61 -37.60 -6.06
CA VAL A 393 -16.23 -38.31 -7.29
C VAL A 393 -16.63 -37.53 -8.54
N GLU A 394 -17.91 -37.18 -8.67
CA GLU A 394 -18.44 -36.48 -9.84
C GLU A 394 -17.81 -35.09 -10.00
N LEU A 395 -17.59 -34.40 -8.88
CA LEU A 395 -16.91 -33.11 -8.87
C LEU A 395 -15.48 -33.24 -9.40
N ILE A 396 -14.70 -34.20 -8.90
CA ILE A 396 -13.30 -34.40 -9.33
C ILE A 396 -13.24 -34.83 -10.80
N GLN A 397 -14.12 -35.72 -11.24
CA GLN A 397 -14.18 -36.13 -12.65
C GLN A 397 -14.57 -34.96 -13.56
N SER A 398 -15.55 -34.14 -13.16
CA SER A 398 -15.96 -32.97 -13.93
C SER A 398 -14.86 -31.91 -14.05
N LEU A 399 -14.00 -31.77 -13.04
CA LEU A 399 -12.96 -30.74 -13.00
C LEU A 399 -11.63 -31.20 -13.60
N MET A 400 -11.31 -32.48 -13.45
CA MET A 400 -9.94 -33.00 -13.64
C MET A 400 -9.90 -34.33 -14.39
N GLY A 401 -11.04 -34.87 -14.84
CA GLY A 401 -11.13 -36.21 -15.42
C GLY A 401 -10.26 -36.44 -16.65
N GLU A 402 -10.06 -35.42 -17.50
CA GLU A 402 -9.18 -35.53 -18.68
C GLU A 402 -7.68 -35.50 -18.33
N TRP A 403 -7.33 -35.11 -17.09
CA TRP A 403 -5.96 -34.82 -16.66
C TRP A 403 -5.42 -35.82 -15.62
N LEU A 404 -6.30 -36.67 -15.08
CA LEU A 404 -5.98 -37.65 -14.04
C LEU A 404 -5.78 -39.03 -14.64
N GLU A 405 -4.58 -39.59 -14.48
CA GLU A 405 -4.34 -41.01 -14.73
C GLU A 405 -5.14 -41.87 -13.74
N GLN A 406 -5.59 -43.05 -14.19
CA GLN A 406 -6.47 -43.96 -13.44
C GLN A 406 -5.92 -44.30 -12.04
N ASP A 407 -4.62 -44.59 -11.95
CA ASP A 407 -3.96 -44.98 -10.69
C ASP A 407 -3.91 -43.83 -9.68
N VAL A 408 -3.76 -42.59 -10.16
CA VAL A 408 -3.77 -41.38 -9.32
C VAL A 408 -5.17 -41.08 -8.83
N TYR A 409 -6.17 -41.27 -9.69
CA TYR A 409 -7.58 -41.13 -9.34
C TYR A 409 -8.01 -42.11 -8.25
N GLU A 410 -7.65 -43.40 -8.36
CA GLU A 410 -7.93 -44.39 -7.32
C GLU A 410 -7.24 -44.09 -5.99
N ALA A 411 -5.98 -43.65 -6.03
CA ALA A 411 -5.25 -43.24 -4.83
C ALA A 411 -5.89 -42.02 -4.15
N LEU A 412 -6.44 -41.09 -4.94
CA LEU A 412 -7.11 -39.89 -4.45
C LEU A 412 -8.44 -40.21 -3.74
N LEU A 413 -9.21 -41.16 -4.26
CA LEU A 413 -10.45 -41.62 -3.62
C LEU A 413 -10.22 -42.26 -2.24
N GLN A 414 -9.06 -42.89 -2.03
CA GLN A 414 -8.69 -43.43 -0.72
C GLN A 414 -8.30 -42.35 0.30
N LEU A 415 -7.99 -41.12 -0.15
CA LEU A 415 -7.64 -39.97 0.68
C LEU A 415 -8.84 -39.09 1.03
N ILE A 416 -10.00 -39.34 0.43
CA ILE A 416 -11.22 -38.53 0.59
C ILE A 416 -12.22 -39.31 1.44
N GLU A 417 -12.72 -38.68 2.51
CA GLU A 417 -13.77 -39.23 3.35
C GLU A 417 -15.12 -39.18 2.62
N GLU A 418 -15.87 -40.28 2.59
CA GLU A 418 -17.24 -40.36 2.04
C GLU A 418 -17.37 -39.90 0.56
N PRO A 419 -16.56 -40.44 -0.39
CA PRO A 419 -16.39 -39.86 -1.73
C PRO A 419 -17.64 -39.91 -2.63
N TYR A 420 -18.60 -40.78 -2.32
CA TYR A 420 -19.85 -40.97 -3.06
C TYR A 420 -21.06 -40.26 -2.42
N THR A 421 -20.86 -39.50 -1.36
CA THR A 421 -21.93 -38.72 -0.73
C THR A 421 -22.05 -37.36 -1.43
N PRO A 422 -23.27 -36.87 -1.73
CA PRO A 422 -23.47 -35.52 -2.24
C PRO A 422 -22.82 -34.48 -1.31
N LEU A 423 -22.19 -33.45 -1.88
CA LEU A 423 -21.42 -32.48 -1.11
C LEU A 423 -22.27 -31.73 -0.06
N CYS A 424 -23.58 -31.57 -0.32
CA CYS A 424 -24.53 -30.99 0.64
C CYS A 424 -24.78 -31.85 1.88
N ASP A 425 -24.58 -33.16 1.78
CA ASP A 425 -24.85 -34.14 2.83
C ASP A 425 -23.55 -34.61 3.52
N LEU A 426 -22.38 -34.16 3.04
CA LEU A 426 -21.09 -34.44 3.66
C LEU A 426 -20.98 -33.82 5.05
N LYS A 427 -20.34 -34.54 5.96
CA LYS A 427 -19.93 -33.99 7.26
C LYS A 427 -18.99 -32.79 7.04
N PRO A 428 -19.05 -31.73 7.88
CA PRO A 428 -18.21 -30.55 7.73
C PRO A 428 -16.71 -30.86 7.63
N ARG A 429 -16.23 -31.84 8.41
CA ARG A 429 -14.84 -32.31 8.37
C ARG A 429 -14.47 -32.95 7.02
N ALA A 430 -15.32 -33.81 6.47
CA ALA A 430 -15.07 -34.48 5.21
C ALA A 430 -15.03 -33.49 4.03
N LEU A 431 -15.96 -32.53 4.02
CA LEU A 431 -15.95 -31.41 3.08
C LEU A 431 -14.69 -30.55 3.23
N GLU A 432 -14.24 -30.28 4.45
CA GLU A 432 -13.00 -29.55 4.71
C GLU A 432 -11.76 -30.32 4.20
N THR A 433 -11.69 -31.63 4.43
CA THR A 433 -10.61 -32.49 3.91
C THR A 433 -10.61 -32.52 2.38
N LEU A 434 -11.77 -32.58 1.73
CA LEU A 434 -11.86 -32.51 0.27
C LEU A 434 -11.33 -31.18 -0.28
N LEU A 435 -11.74 -30.06 0.31
CA LEU A 435 -11.37 -28.73 -0.16
C LEU A 435 -9.92 -28.35 0.18
N ARG A 436 -9.40 -28.74 1.35
CA ARG A 436 -8.11 -28.26 1.91
C ARG A 436 -7.04 -29.33 2.08
N GLY A 437 -7.40 -30.59 1.88
CA GLY A 437 -6.55 -31.73 2.22
C GLY A 437 -6.41 -31.93 3.73
N ASP A 438 -5.79 -33.04 4.10
CA ASP A 438 -5.41 -33.33 5.48
C ASP A 438 -3.88 -33.33 5.61
N LYS A 439 -3.35 -32.32 6.32
CA LYS A 439 -1.91 -32.16 6.55
C LYS A 439 -1.33 -33.24 7.46
N ASN A 440 -2.16 -33.79 8.35
CA ASN A 440 -1.77 -34.80 9.33
C ASN A 440 -1.87 -36.22 8.76
N HIS A 441 -2.55 -36.39 7.61
CA HIS A 441 -2.61 -37.67 6.93
C HIS A 441 -1.19 -38.12 6.51
N PRO A 442 -0.80 -39.39 6.78
CA PRO A 442 0.52 -39.90 6.44
C PRO A 442 0.77 -39.96 4.92
N GLY A 443 -0.29 -39.89 4.12
CA GLY A 443 -0.26 -40.02 2.66
C GLY A 443 -0.32 -41.48 2.22
N ILE A 444 -0.43 -41.71 0.91
CA ILE A 444 -0.47 -43.05 0.31
C ILE A 444 0.77 -43.24 -0.57
N SER A 445 1.32 -44.46 -0.57
CA SER A 445 2.48 -44.80 -1.41
C SER A 445 2.00 -45.37 -2.74
N LEU A 446 2.35 -44.71 -3.85
CA LEU A 446 2.09 -45.15 -5.21
C LEU A 446 3.40 -45.14 -5.99
N GLY A 447 3.83 -46.29 -6.53
CA GLY A 447 5.06 -46.37 -7.36
C GLY A 447 6.36 -45.91 -6.67
N GLY A 448 6.47 -46.04 -5.34
CA GLY A 448 7.62 -45.56 -4.57
C GLY A 448 7.59 -44.05 -4.23
N VAL A 449 6.54 -43.34 -4.65
CA VAL A 449 6.30 -41.92 -4.35
C VAL A 449 5.17 -41.82 -3.32
N ARG A 450 5.37 -40.97 -2.30
CA ARG A 450 4.35 -40.70 -1.28
C ARG A 450 3.46 -39.53 -1.71
N LEU A 451 2.21 -39.83 -2.01
CA LEU A 451 1.19 -38.87 -2.40
C LEU A 451 0.45 -38.34 -1.16
N LYS A 452 0.24 -37.02 -1.11
CA LYS A 452 -0.56 -36.35 -0.08
C LYS A 452 -1.60 -35.47 -0.75
N TRP A 453 -2.85 -35.61 -0.33
CA TRP A 453 -3.94 -34.76 -0.80
C TRP A 453 -3.79 -33.35 -0.18
N ARG A 454 -3.67 -32.34 -1.04
CA ARG A 454 -3.54 -30.92 -0.64
C ARG A 454 -4.84 -30.13 -0.75
N GLY A 455 -5.94 -30.77 -1.15
CA GLY A 455 -7.23 -30.13 -1.35
C GLY A 455 -7.42 -29.51 -2.72
N LEU A 456 -8.68 -29.39 -3.14
CA LEU A 456 -9.08 -28.71 -4.38
C LEU A 456 -8.66 -27.24 -4.40
N ASP A 457 -8.66 -26.54 -3.26
CA ASP A 457 -8.24 -25.13 -3.17
C ASP A 457 -6.78 -24.95 -3.62
N ALA A 458 -5.91 -25.88 -3.24
CA ALA A 458 -4.51 -25.85 -3.65
C ALA A 458 -4.33 -26.13 -5.15
N VAL A 459 -5.18 -27.00 -5.71
CA VAL A 459 -5.21 -27.31 -7.15
C VAL A 459 -5.63 -26.08 -7.95
N PHE A 460 -6.76 -25.44 -7.59
CA PHE A 460 -7.23 -24.23 -8.26
C PHE A 460 -6.24 -23.06 -8.12
N ALA A 461 -5.69 -22.86 -6.92
CA ALA A 461 -4.67 -21.83 -6.72
C ALA A 461 -3.41 -22.06 -7.56
N HIS A 462 -3.05 -23.30 -7.86
CA HIS A 462 -1.97 -23.62 -8.79
C HIS A 462 -2.39 -23.41 -10.25
N ALA A 463 -3.60 -23.83 -10.63
CA ALA A 463 -4.12 -23.69 -12.00
C ALA A 463 -4.22 -22.22 -12.44
N VAL A 464 -4.70 -21.33 -11.57
CA VAL A 464 -4.73 -19.87 -11.82
C VAL A 464 -3.34 -19.26 -11.93
N ARG A 465 -2.33 -19.88 -11.30
CA ARG A 465 -0.91 -19.45 -11.38
C ARG A 465 -0.12 -20.19 -12.46
N SER A 466 -0.77 -21.04 -13.26
CA SER A 466 -0.12 -21.81 -14.31
C SER A 466 0.41 -20.89 -15.40
N VAL A 467 1.55 -21.25 -15.99
CA VAL A 467 2.17 -20.49 -17.09
C VAL A 467 1.45 -20.76 -18.43
N GLN A 468 0.67 -21.84 -18.51
CA GLN A 468 -0.15 -22.16 -19.69
C GLN A 468 -1.43 -21.32 -19.68
N GLN A 469 -1.57 -20.46 -20.70
CA GLN A 469 -2.66 -19.50 -20.80
C GLN A 469 -4.02 -20.19 -20.95
N GLU A 470 -4.08 -21.37 -21.57
CA GLU A 470 -5.32 -22.13 -21.74
C GLU A 470 -5.86 -22.61 -20.39
N VAL A 471 -4.98 -23.12 -19.51
CA VAL A 471 -5.33 -23.59 -18.16
C VAL A 471 -5.72 -22.41 -17.27
N GLN A 472 -4.96 -21.31 -17.36
CA GLN A 472 -5.27 -20.09 -16.61
C GLN A 472 -6.64 -19.53 -17.01
N HIS A 473 -6.90 -19.39 -18.32
CA HIS A 473 -8.14 -18.80 -18.82
C HIS A 473 -9.38 -19.68 -18.56
N ALA A 474 -9.25 -21.01 -18.69
CA ALA A 474 -10.30 -21.95 -18.32
C ALA A 474 -10.59 -21.93 -16.81
N SER A 475 -9.55 -21.80 -15.99
CA SER A 475 -9.68 -21.76 -14.53
C SER A 475 -10.24 -20.43 -14.03
N GLU A 476 -9.87 -19.30 -14.64
CA GLU A 476 -10.38 -17.97 -14.29
C GLU A 476 -11.91 -17.88 -14.33
N GLN A 477 -12.57 -18.64 -15.21
CA GLN A 477 -14.03 -18.68 -15.32
C GLN A 477 -14.70 -19.54 -14.23
N LEU A 478 -13.93 -20.41 -13.56
CA LEU A 478 -14.39 -21.35 -12.54
C LEU A 478 -13.94 -20.97 -11.12
N THR A 479 -13.07 -19.97 -11.00
CA THR A 479 -12.41 -19.61 -9.74
C THR A 479 -12.79 -18.20 -9.32
N GLU A 480 -13.33 -18.04 -8.12
CA GLU A 480 -13.68 -16.72 -7.56
C GLU A 480 -12.74 -16.38 -6.39
N HIS A 481 -12.69 -15.09 -6.03
CA HIS A 481 -12.11 -14.67 -4.78
C HIS A 481 -13.07 -15.02 -3.65
N ILE A 482 -12.76 -16.08 -2.90
CA ILE A 482 -13.51 -16.45 -1.71
C ILE A 482 -12.78 -15.93 -0.46
N ASP A 483 -13.54 -15.49 0.54
CA ASP A 483 -12.96 -15.13 1.83
C ASP A 483 -12.18 -16.33 2.39
N CYS A 484 -10.97 -16.06 2.86
CA CYS A 484 -10.10 -17.11 3.38
C CYS A 484 -10.78 -17.78 4.55
N ILE A 485 -10.95 -19.10 4.50
CA ILE A 485 -11.81 -19.77 5.45
C ILE A 485 -11.17 -19.89 6.85
N GLY A 486 -9.83 -19.78 6.95
CA GLY A 486 -9.13 -19.79 8.24
C GLY A 486 -9.14 -18.45 8.99
N CYS A 487 -9.41 -17.34 8.30
CA CYS A 487 -9.48 -16.01 8.92
C CYS A 487 -10.76 -15.22 8.61
N HIS A 488 -11.64 -15.77 7.78
CA HIS A 488 -12.87 -15.15 7.28
C HIS A 488 -12.64 -13.72 6.78
N GLY A 489 -11.66 -13.55 5.89
CA GLY A 489 -11.30 -12.22 5.37
C GLY A 489 -10.33 -11.44 6.25
N ALA A 490 -10.12 -11.79 7.52
CA ALA A 490 -9.39 -10.93 8.47
C ALA A 490 -7.90 -10.71 8.20
N ARG A 491 -7.26 -11.53 7.35
CA ARG A 491 -5.83 -11.48 6.98
C ARG A 491 -4.85 -11.81 8.11
N VAL A 492 -5.24 -11.62 9.37
CA VAL A 492 -4.36 -11.82 10.53
C VAL A 492 -4.54 -13.17 11.21
N HIS A 493 -3.53 -13.60 11.96
CA HIS A 493 -3.47 -14.84 12.74
C HIS A 493 -4.59 -14.92 13.79
N ALA A 494 -4.99 -16.13 14.19
CA ALA A 494 -6.09 -16.35 15.15
C ALA A 494 -5.86 -15.63 16.49
N LEU A 495 -4.62 -15.66 17.01
CA LEU A 495 -4.23 -14.92 18.22
C LEU A 495 -4.52 -13.42 18.11
N ALA A 496 -4.17 -12.79 16.99
CA ALA A 496 -4.39 -11.37 16.77
C ALA A 496 -5.88 -10.99 16.72
N ARG A 497 -6.71 -11.88 16.16
CA ARG A 497 -8.17 -11.71 16.13
C ARG A 497 -8.79 -11.85 17.51
N ALA A 498 -8.18 -12.67 18.36
CA ALA A 498 -8.63 -12.90 19.72
C ALA A 498 -8.14 -11.82 20.70
N VAL A 499 -7.38 -10.82 20.27
CA VAL A 499 -7.12 -9.64 21.11
C VAL A 499 -8.23 -8.63 20.90
N THR A 500 -8.92 -8.26 21.99
CA THR A 500 -10.07 -7.36 21.93
C THR A 500 -9.84 -6.07 22.71
N MET A 501 -10.48 -4.99 22.26
CA MET A 501 -10.56 -3.73 22.97
C MET A 501 -12.04 -3.33 23.02
N GLN A 502 -12.59 -3.17 24.23
CA GLN A 502 -14.04 -3.00 24.46
C GLN A 502 -14.88 -4.08 23.75
N GLY A 503 -14.42 -5.34 23.77
CA GLY A 503 -15.11 -6.47 23.16
C GLY A 503 -15.04 -6.57 21.63
N LYS A 504 -14.21 -5.74 20.97
CA LYS A 504 -14.00 -5.79 19.51
C LYS A 504 -12.55 -6.07 19.15
N GLY A 505 -12.33 -6.98 18.21
CA GLY A 505 -11.02 -7.24 17.62
C GLY A 505 -10.61 -6.16 16.61
N ILE A 506 -9.32 -6.16 16.23
CA ILE A 506 -8.80 -5.19 15.26
C ILE A 506 -9.51 -5.29 13.90
N HIS A 507 -9.88 -6.51 13.50
CA HIS A 507 -10.59 -6.75 12.25
C HIS A 507 -11.99 -6.13 12.25
N ASP A 508 -12.70 -6.21 13.39
CA ASP A 508 -14.06 -5.68 13.51
C ASP A 508 -14.08 -4.17 13.30
N ILE A 509 -13.11 -3.46 13.89
CA ILE A 509 -12.94 -2.01 13.70
C ILE A 509 -12.59 -1.70 12.24
N CYS A 510 -11.77 -2.53 11.60
CA CYS A 510 -11.41 -2.32 10.21
C CYS A 510 -12.56 -2.58 9.22
N GLN A 511 -13.56 -3.38 9.62
CA GLN A 511 -14.76 -3.66 8.81
C GLN A 511 -15.87 -2.61 9.00
N MET A 512 -15.80 -1.79 10.04
CA MET A 512 -16.70 -0.66 10.19
C MET A 512 -16.48 0.36 9.06
N PRO A 513 -17.54 1.07 8.63
CA PRO A 513 -17.37 2.32 7.91
C PRO A 513 -16.45 3.26 8.69
N ILE A 514 -15.60 4.00 8.01
CA ILE A 514 -14.61 4.91 8.61
C ILE A 514 -15.28 5.90 9.58
N GLU A 515 -16.48 6.39 9.28
CA GLU A 515 -17.24 7.26 10.20
C GLU A 515 -17.62 6.57 11.51
N GLU A 516 -17.93 5.28 11.47
CA GLU A 516 -18.23 4.50 12.67
C GLU A 516 -16.95 4.16 13.44
N ALA A 517 -15.87 3.80 12.72
CA ALA A 517 -14.55 3.59 13.33
C ALA A 517 -14.04 4.85 14.04
N LEU A 518 -14.26 6.03 13.45
CA LEU A 518 -13.97 7.33 14.07
C LEU A 518 -14.74 7.51 15.39
N ARG A 519 -16.05 7.28 15.39
CA ARG A 519 -16.87 7.37 16.61
C ARG A 519 -16.44 6.35 17.67
N PHE A 520 -16.03 5.16 17.26
CA PHE A 520 -15.50 4.15 18.16
C PHE A 520 -14.20 4.63 18.82
N VAL A 521 -13.24 5.11 18.03
CA VAL A 521 -11.94 5.61 18.55
C VAL A 521 -12.14 6.80 19.48
N GLN A 522 -13.03 7.74 19.15
CA GLN A 522 -13.33 8.90 20.00
C GLN A 522 -13.95 8.55 21.35
N LYS A 523 -14.60 7.37 21.47
CA LYS A 523 -15.21 6.89 22.71
C LYS A 523 -14.26 6.04 23.57
N LEU A 524 -13.06 5.74 23.08
CA LEU A 524 -12.07 5.01 23.86
C LEU A 524 -11.62 5.86 25.05
N SER A 525 -11.87 5.36 26.26
CA SER A 525 -11.35 5.94 27.49
C SER A 525 -10.01 5.32 27.81
N LEU A 526 -8.97 6.15 27.91
CA LEU A 526 -7.63 5.74 28.32
C LEU A 526 -7.48 5.90 29.83
N SER A 527 -6.73 5.00 30.46
CA SER A 527 -6.25 5.21 31.83
C SER A 527 -5.32 6.42 31.87
N LYS A 528 -5.13 7.03 33.05
CA LYS A 528 -4.20 8.18 33.19
C LYS A 528 -2.75 7.84 32.82
N GLU A 529 -2.35 6.58 32.95
CA GLU A 529 -1.00 6.12 32.61
C GLU A 529 -0.86 5.90 31.10
N ASP A 530 -1.88 5.30 30.48
CA ASP A 530 -1.89 5.06 29.02
C ASP A 530 -2.02 6.36 28.23
N ALA A 531 -2.82 7.32 28.70
CA ALA A 531 -2.97 8.64 28.09
C ALA A 531 -1.60 9.31 27.87
N LYS A 532 -0.74 9.34 28.90
CA LYS A 532 0.61 9.93 28.81
C LYS A 532 1.47 9.36 27.68
N LEU A 533 1.25 8.11 27.28
CA LEU A 533 2.03 7.42 26.24
C LEU A 533 1.35 7.45 24.86
N LEU A 534 0.02 7.53 24.83
CA LEU A 534 -0.78 7.30 23.62
C LEU A 534 -1.59 8.53 23.17
N ASP A 535 -1.54 9.66 23.87
CA ASP A 535 -2.29 10.87 23.50
C ASP A 535 -1.96 11.32 22.07
N GLU A 536 -0.67 11.37 21.69
CA GLU A 536 -0.26 11.74 20.32
C GLU A 536 -0.73 10.70 19.29
N VAL A 537 -0.67 9.41 19.62
CA VAL A 537 -1.14 8.30 18.76
C VAL A 537 -2.63 8.44 18.49
N MET A 538 -3.42 8.74 19.53
CA MET A 538 -4.86 8.94 19.44
C MET A 538 -5.21 10.19 18.64
N GLU A 539 -4.51 11.30 18.88
CA GLU A 539 -4.71 12.54 18.14
C GLU A 539 -4.45 12.34 16.64
N GLN A 540 -3.35 11.69 16.28
CA GLN A 540 -3.02 11.38 14.89
C GLN A 540 -4.02 10.41 14.25
N LEU A 541 -4.47 9.39 14.99
CA LEU A 541 -5.47 8.43 14.52
C LEU A 541 -6.80 9.11 14.22
N VAL A 542 -7.32 9.92 15.17
CA VAL A 542 -8.57 10.67 15.02
C VAL A 542 -8.45 11.68 13.89
N LYS A 543 -7.33 12.41 13.79
CA LYS A 543 -7.05 13.35 12.71
C LYS A 543 -7.13 12.67 11.33
N ARG A 544 -6.49 11.51 11.16
CA ARG A 544 -6.49 10.77 9.88
C ARG A 544 -7.87 10.21 9.52
N LEU A 545 -8.61 9.69 10.50
CA LEU A 545 -9.98 9.23 10.30
C LEU A 545 -10.92 10.39 9.91
N ASN A 546 -10.79 11.55 10.56
CA ASN A 546 -11.53 12.77 10.19
C ASN A 546 -11.24 13.19 8.76
N LEU A 547 -9.96 13.24 8.35
CA LEU A 547 -9.58 13.61 6.98
C LEU A 547 -10.22 12.70 5.92
N LEU A 548 -10.34 11.40 6.19
CA LEU A 548 -11.03 10.46 5.31
C LEU A 548 -12.55 10.67 5.27
N ALA A 549 -13.17 10.97 6.42
CA ALA A 549 -14.59 11.29 6.47
C ALA A 549 -14.90 12.61 5.73
N ASP A 550 -14.10 13.65 5.98
CA ASP A 550 -14.26 14.98 5.41
C ASP A 550 -14.12 14.99 3.90
N ILE A 551 -13.22 14.18 3.34
CA ILE A 551 -13.02 14.08 1.88
C ILE A 551 -14.07 13.19 1.19
N GLY A 552 -15.08 12.70 1.91
CA GLY A 552 -16.21 11.95 1.34
C GLY A 552 -15.90 10.48 1.04
N VAL A 553 -14.94 9.87 1.74
CA VAL A 553 -14.71 8.40 1.69
C VAL A 553 -15.07 7.71 3.01
N GLY A 554 -15.82 8.38 3.88
CA GLY A 554 -16.26 7.88 5.18
C GLY A 554 -17.11 6.60 5.14
N TYR A 555 -17.76 6.32 4.01
CA TYR A 555 -18.54 5.10 3.78
C TYR A 555 -17.69 3.84 3.53
N LEU A 556 -16.41 4.02 3.18
CA LEU A 556 -15.49 2.89 3.00
C LEU A 556 -15.07 2.31 4.34
N THR A 557 -14.57 1.08 4.30
CA THR A 557 -13.98 0.40 5.45
C THR A 557 -12.45 0.43 5.35
N LEU A 558 -11.75 0.41 6.49
CA LEU A 558 -10.28 0.34 6.50
C LEU A 558 -9.77 -1.00 5.92
N HIS A 559 -10.60 -2.03 5.94
CA HIS A 559 -10.32 -3.35 5.37
C HIS A 559 -10.42 -3.39 3.84
N ARG A 560 -11.12 -2.44 3.21
CA ARG A 560 -11.33 -2.40 1.76
C ARG A 560 -10.00 -2.50 1.02
N SER A 561 -9.94 -3.44 0.07
CA SER A 561 -8.74 -3.73 -0.71
C SER A 561 -8.41 -2.58 -1.66
N ALA A 562 -7.16 -2.10 -1.66
CA ALA A 562 -6.74 -0.97 -2.48
C ALA A 562 -6.98 -1.16 -4.00
N PRO A 563 -6.78 -2.35 -4.60
CA PRO A 563 -7.09 -2.59 -6.01
C PRO A 563 -8.58 -2.47 -6.37
N THR A 564 -9.48 -2.52 -5.38
CA THR A 564 -10.95 -2.47 -5.59
C THR A 564 -11.51 -1.05 -5.46
N LEU A 565 -10.65 -0.06 -5.28
CA LEU A 565 -11.01 1.36 -5.23
C LEU A 565 -11.14 1.90 -6.65
N SER A 566 -12.16 2.72 -6.87
CA SER A 566 -12.23 3.55 -8.07
C SER A 566 -11.07 4.54 -8.12
N GLY A 567 -10.73 5.04 -9.31
CA GLY A 567 -9.68 6.05 -9.48
C GLY A 567 -9.90 7.28 -8.58
N GLY A 568 -11.14 7.77 -8.50
CA GLY A 568 -11.50 8.90 -7.63
C GLY A 568 -11.37 8.59 -6.13
N GLU A 569 -11.78 7.40 -5.67
CA GLU A 569 -11.59 7.01 -4.26
C GLU A 569 -10.11 6.91 -3.89
N ALA A 570 -9.30 6.26 -4.73
CA ALA A 570 -7.86 6.15 -4.53
C ALA A 570 -7.18 7.52 -4.48
N GLN A 571 -7.60 8.44 -5.34
CA GLN A 571 -7.10 9.81 -5.38
C GLN A 571 -7.44 10.58 -4.09
N ARG A 572 -8.69 10.51 -3.62
CA ARG A 572 -9.13 11.17 -2.38
C ARG A 572 -8.44 10.59 -1.15
N ILE A 573 -8.25 9.26 -1.09
CA ILE A 573 -7.47 8.62 -0.02
C ILE A 573 -6.02 9.12 -0.02
N ARG A 574 -5.41 9.26 -1.20
CA ARG A 574 -4.04 9.80 -1.33
C ARG A 574 -3.98 11.26 -0.89
N LEU A 575 -4.97 12.09 -1.24
CA LEU A 575 -5.07 13.48 -0.80
C LEU A 575 -5.21 13.57 0.73
N ALA A 576 -6.08 12.77 1.34
CA ALA A 576 -6.23 12.69 2.80
C ALA A 576 -4.92 12.29 3.50
N ARG A 577 -4.17 11.33 2.93
CA ARG A 577 -2.85 10.96 3.44
C ARG A 577 -1.86 12.14 3.42
N GLN A 578 -1.87 12.95 2.36
CA GLN A 578 -0.99 14.12 2.24
C GLN A 578 -1.37 15.26 3.21
N LEU A 579 -2.67 15.46 3.46
CA LEU A 579 -3.11 16.36 4.52
C LEU A 579 -2.69 15.86 5.91
N GLY A 580 -2.69 14.55 6.11
CA GLY A 580 -2.27 13.90 7.36
C GLY A 580 -0.76 14.00 7.63
N SER A 581 0.09 14.05 6.60
CA SER A 581 1.55 14.10 6.76
C SER A 581 2.07 15.45 7.23
N GLY A 582 1.30 16.53 7.06
CA GLY A 582 1.70 17.88 7.49
C GLY A 582 2.88 18.46 6.71
N LEU A 583 3.15 17.96 5.51
CA LEU A 583 4.21 18.50 4.65
C LEU A 583 3.88 19.94 4.23
N THR A 584 4.88 20.81 4.28
CA THR A 584 4.79 22.23 3.89
C THR A 584 5.85 22.56 2.84
N GLY A 585 5.67 23.66 2.11
CA GLY A 585 6.63 24.09 1.09
C GLY A 585 6.76 23.17 -0.12
N SER A 586 5.82 22.24 -0.32
CA SER A 586 5.81 21.28 -1.44
C SER A 586 4.93 21.77 -2.60
N LEU A 587 5.22 21.27 -3.81
CA LEU A 587 4.38 21.48 -4.99
C LEU A 587 3.51 20.22 -5.23
N TYR A 588 2.20 20.35 -5.04
CA TYR A 588 1.25 19.28 -5.35
C TYR A 588 0.71 19.45 -6.76
N VAL A 589 0.81 18.40 -7.58
CA VAL A 589 0.26 18.38 -8.95
C VAL A 589 -0.87 17.34 -9.02
N LEU A 590 -2.09 17.79 -9.29
CA LEU A 590 -3.30 16.96 -9.23
C LEU A 590 -3.96 16.82 -10.61
N ASP A 591 -4.38 15.61 -10.95
CA ASP A 591 -5.02 15.28 -12.24
C ASP A 591 -6.52 15.04 -12.06
N GLU A 592 -7.33 16.02 -12.46
CA GLU A 592 -8.80 15.96 -12.48
C GLU A 592 -9.43 15.33 -11.21
N PRO A 593 -9.15 15.88 -10.02
CA PRO A 593 -9.61 15.31 -8.75
C PRO A 593 -11.14 15.23 -8.57
N THR A 594 -11.92 15.90 -9.42
CA THR A 594 -13.38 15.82 -9.43
C THR A 594 -13.95 14.65 -10.24
N ILE A 595 -13.14 13.88 -10.98
CA ILE A 595 -13.64 12.73 -11.75
C ILE A 595 -14.33 11.71 -10.83
N GLY A 596 -15.51 11.27 -11.27
CA GLY A 596 -16.31 10.28 -10.54
C GLY A 596 -16.89 10.81 -9.23
N LEU A 597 -16.77 12.10 -8.95
CA LEU A 597 -17.31 12.75 -7.77
C LEU A 597 -18.70 13.31 -8.08
N HIS A 598 -19.62 13.19 -7.12
CA HIS A 598 -20.94 13.81 -7.24
C HIS A 598 -20.83 15.32 -6.97
N PRO A 599 -21.64 16.17 -7.62
CA PRO A 599 -21.57 17.62 -7.41
C PRO A 599 -21.67 18.07 -5.94
N GLU A 600 -22.41 17.34 -5.11
CA GLU A 600 -22.53 17.62 -3.66
C GLU A 600 -21.21 17.41 -2.89
N ASP A 601 -20.31 16.56 -3.39
CA ASP A 601 -19.04 16.24 -2.73
C ASP A 601 -17.89 17.14 -3.20
N ILE A 602 -18.07 17.90 -4.29
CA ILE A 602 -17.04 18.79 -4.85
C ILE A 602 -16.66 19.89 -3.85
N GLU A 603 -17.63 20.44 -3.12
CA GLU A 603 -17.36 21.44 -2.09
C GLU A 603 -16.45 20.91 -0.98
N ARG A 604 -16.63 19.63 -0.59
CA ARG A 604 -15.77 18.98 0.40
C ARG A 604 -14.34 18.84 -0.09
N LEU A 605 -14.17 18.40 -1.34
CA LEU A 605 -12.86 18.32 -1.98
C LEU A 605 -12.20 19.70 -2.06
N ASN A 606 -12.93 20.73 -2.47
CA ASN A 606 -12.42 22.10 -2.57
C ASN A 606 -11.93 22.63 -1.22
N ARG A 607 -12.66 22.36 -0.12
CA ARG A 607 -12.18 22.68 1.24
C ARG A 607 -10.88 21.95 1.58
N ALA A 608 -10.76 20.67 1.22
CA ALA A 608 -9.53 19.91 1.44
C ALA A 608 -8.34 20.47 0.64
N LEU A 609 -8.56 20.91 -0.60
CA LEU A 609 -7.53 21.56 -1.43
C LEU A 609 -7.10 22.92 -0.86
N LEU A 610 -8.04 23.71 -0.36
CA LEU A 610 -7.76 24.98 0.33
C LEU A 610 -6.94 24.73 1.60
N ASN A 611 -7.31 23.74 2.41
CA ASN A 611 -6.53 23.37 3.60
C ASN A 611 -5.10 22.94 3.23
N LEU A 612 -4.93 22.16 2.15
CA LEU A 612 -3.60 21.73 1.70
C LEU A 612 -2.74 22.93 1.27
N ARG A 613 -3.33 23.93 0.59
CA ARG A 613 -2.68 25.19 0.25
C ARG A 613 -2.30 25.97 1.52
N ASP A 614 -3.23 26.09 2.47
CA ASP A 614 -3.08 26.92 3.66
C ASP A 614 -2.03 26.39 4.65
N LEU A 615 -1.66 25.10 4.54
CA LEU A 615 -0.45 24.53 5.16
C LEU A 615 0.87 25.12 4.61
N GLY A 616 0.82 25.99 3.60
CA GLY A 616 2.00 26.59 2.97
C GLY A 616 2.48 25.82 1.74
N ASN A 617 1.60 25.07 1.08
CA ASN A 617 1.92 24.34 -0.15
C ASN A 617 1.43 25.06 -1.40
N THR A 618 2.04 24.73 -2.53
CA THR A 618 1.62 25.21 -3.85
C THR A 618 0.87 24.12 -4.57
N LEU A 619 -0.30 24.42 -5.14
CA LEU A 619 -1.12 23.44 -5.84
C LEU A 619 -1.22 23.80 -7.33
N LEU A 620 -0.96 22.82 -8.20
CA LEU A 620 -1.14 22.90 -9.64
C LEU A 620 -2.12 21.81 -10.08
N LEU A 621 -3.32 22.18 -10.48
CA LEU A 621 -4.39 21.24 -10.81
C LEU A 621 -4.67 21.23 -12.30
N VAL A 622 -4.86 20.06 -12.88
CA VAL A 622 -5.52 19.93 -14.19
C VAL A 622 -7.00 19.71 -13.93
N GLU A 623 -7.86 20.65 -14.35
CA GLU A 623 -9.29 20.58 -14.07
C GLU A 623 -10.18 21.19 -15.16
N HIS A 624 -11.41 20.71 -15.16
CA HIS A 624 -12.50 21.09 -16.05
C HIS A 624 -13.77 21.48 -15.29
N ASP A 625 -13.88 21.10 -14.01
CA ASP A 625 -15.05 21.38 -13.20
C ASP A 625 -15.18 22.89 -12.88
N PRO A 626 -16.34 23.52 -13.17
CA PRO A 626 -16.56 24.93 -12.88
C PRO A 626 -16.39 25.31 -11.41
N GLN A 627 -16.84 24.48 -10.47
CA GLN A 627 -16.75 24.81 -9.04
C GLN A 627 -15.29 24.81 -8.56
N THR A 628 -14.48 23.88 -9.03
CA THR A 628 -13.06 23.78 -8.69
C THR A 628 -12.24 24.89 -9.33
N ILE A 629 -12.58 25.30 -10.57
CA ILE A 629 -11.96 26.47 -11.20
C ILE A 629 -12.25 27.75 -10.38
N THR A 630 -13.37 27.84 -9.66
CA THR A 630 -13.72 29.05 -8.90
C THR A 630 -12.84 29.32 -7.68
N ILE A 631 -12.24 28.29 -7.09
CA ILE A 631 -11.33 28.44 -5.94
C ILE A 631 -9.89 28.76 -6.36
N ALA A 632 -9.60 28.79 -7.66
CA ALA A 632 -8.27 29.03 -8.19
C ALA A 632 -7.83 30.48 -7.96
N ASP A 633 -6.62 30.65 -7.43
CA ASP A 633 -5.96 31.95 -7.34
C ASP A 633 -5.47 32.40 -8.74
N LYS A 634 -5.04 31.44 -9.58
CA LYS A 634 -4.64 31.66 -10.97
C LYS A 634 -5.17 30.54 -11.88
N VAL A 635 -5.56 30.89 -13.10
CA VAL A 635 -6.04 29.96 -14.12
C VAL A 635 -5.13 30.07 -15.36
N LEU A 636 -4.77 28.93 -15.92
CA LEU A 636 -4.01 28.78 -17.16
C LEU A 636 -4.90 28.04 -18.17
N ASP A 637 -5.40 28.75 -19.19
CA ASP A 637 -6.28 28.16 -20.21
C ASP A 637 -5.48 27.76 -21.45
N PHE A 638 -5.47 26.46 -21.74
CA PHE A 638 -4.73 25.85 -22.84
C PHE A 638 -5.62 25.63 -24.06
N GLY A 639 -5.07 25.83 -25.25
CA GLY A 639 -5.80 25.61 -26.49
C GLY A 639 -5.06 26.13 -27.72
N PRO A 640 -5.76 26.65 -28.74
CA PRO A 640 -7.23 26.71 -28.88
C PRO A 640 -7.91 25.36 -29.17
N GLY A 641 -7.14 24.34 -29.59
CA GLY A 641 -7.64 23.00 -29.90
C GLY A 641 -6.87 21.88 -29.21
N ALA A 642 -7.04 20.66 -29.72
CA ALA A 642 -6.32 19.46 -29.26
C ALA A 642 -5.15 19.11 -30.21
N GLY A 643 -4.15 18.38 -29.69
CA GLY A 643 -3.03 17.87 -30.50
C GLY A 643 -2.20 19.00 -31.09
N GLU A 644 -1.99 18.98 -32.41
CA GLU A 644 -1.21 20.00 -33.12
C GLU A 644 -1.81 21.41 -33.03
N LYS A 645 -3.13 21.52 -32.87
CA LYS A 645 -3.85 22.79 -32.71
C LYS A 645 -3.88 23.28 -31.26
N GLY A 646 -3.31 22.50 -30.34
CA GLY A 646 -3.15 22.86 -28.93
C GLY A 646 -1.73 23.37 -28.64
N GLY A 647 -1.34 23.29 -27.38
CA GLY A 647 0.01 23.60 -26.93
C GLY A 647 0.30 25.08 -26.72
N HIS A 648 -0.71 25.94 -26.85
CA HIS A 648 -0.62 27.38 -26.54
C HIS A 648 -1.37 27.71 -25.25
N LEU A 649 -0.89 28.72 -24.53
CA LEU A 649 -1.65 29.40 -23.48
C LEU A 649 -2.52 30.47 -24.13
N VAL A 650 -3.82 30.22 -24.17
CA VAL A 650 -4.81 31.11 -24.80
C VAL A 650 -5.14 32.29 -23.89
N ALA A 651 -5.21 32.03 -22.59
CA ALA A 651 -5.41 33.03 -21.56
C ALA A 651 -4.71 32.59 -20.26
N GLN A 652 -4.24 33.55 -19.47
CA GLN A 652 -3.72 33.30 -18.12
C GLN A 652 -4.05 34.47 -17.20
N GLY A 653 -4.37 34.21 -15.95
CA GLY A 653 -4.67 35.26 -14.97
C GLY A 653 -5.63 34.79 -13.88
N SER A 654 -6.23 35.75 -13.18
CA SER A 654 -7.34 35.50 -12.27
C SER A 654 -8.59 35.03 -13.01
N LEU A 655 -9.51 34.37 -12.31
CA LEU A 655 -10.79 33.95 -12.91
C LEU A 655 -11.55 35.11 -13.55
N LYS A 656 -11.52 36.31 -12.94
CA LYS A 656 -12.19 37.51 -13.47
C LYS A 656 -11.63 37.94 -14.82
N GLU A 657 -10.33 37.75 -15.05
CA GLU A 657 -9.67 38.03 -16.33
C GLU A 657 -10.04 36.98 -17.37
N ILE A 658 -10.02 35.69 -17.00
CA ILE A 658 -10.41 34.58 -17.89
C ILE A 658 -11.87 34.74 -18.38
N LEU A 659 -12.81 35.12 -17.51
CA LEU A 659 -14.22 35.34 -17.89
C LEU A 659 -14.42 36.47 -18.92
N LYS A 660 -13.51 37.45 -18.93
CA LYS A 660 -13.56 38.60 -19.84
C LYS A 660 -12.83 38.30 -21.16
N ASP A 661 -11.89 37.38 -21.15
CA ASP A 661 -11.11 37.01 -22.33
C ASP A 661 -12.00 36.36 -23.41
N LYS A 662 -11.97 36.93 -24.62
CA LYS A 662 -12.75 36.43 -25.76
C LYS A 662 -12.11 35.21 -26.42
N ASN A 663 -10.80 35.02 -26.26
CA ASN A 663 -10.08 33.88 -26.83
C ASN A 663 -10.24 32.63 -25.95
N SER A 664 -10.46 32.82 -24.64
CA SER A 664 -10.69 31.72 -23.70
C SER A 664 -12.05 31.06 -23.93
N ARG A 665 -12.05 29.87 -24.53
CA ARG A 665 -13.26 29.05 -24.67
C ARG A 665 -13.80 28.64 -23.30
N THR A 666 -12.90 28.38 -22.35
CA THR A 666 -13.27 28.07 -20.96
C THR A 666 -14.00 29.26 -20.32
N GLY A 667 -13.46 30.46 -20.45
CA GLY A 667 -14.10 31.70 -19.99
C GLY A 667 -15.48 31.94 -20.62
N GLN A 668 -15.66 31.60 -21.90
CA GLN A 668 -16.97 31.68 -22.56
C GLN A 668 -18.01 30.69 -21.98
N TYR A 669 -17.62 29.46 -21.62
CA TYR A 669 -18.53 28.52 -20.96
C TYR A 669 -18.83 28.92 -19.51
N LEU A 670 -17.82 29.35 -18.75
CA LEU A 670 -17.99 29.79 -17.36
C LEU A 670 -18.80 31.09 -17.24
N SER A 671 -18.76 31.96 -18.26
CA SER A 671 -19.61 33.15 -18.35
C SER A 671 -20.99 32.89 -19.00
N HIS A 672 -21.32 31.64 -19.30
CA HIS A 672 -22.56 31.22 -19.97
C HIS A 672 -22.80 31.83 -21.36
N LYS A 673 -21.78 32.45 -21.98
CA LYS A 673 -21.83 32.87 -23.40
C LYS A 673 -21.94 31.66 -24.32
N LEU A 674 -21.27 30.57 -23.96
CA LEU A 674 -21.46 29.25 -24.51
C LEU A 674 -22.10 28.33 -23.45
N SER A 675 -22.93 27.40 -23.89
CA SER A 675 -23.56 26.42 -23.02
C SER A 675 -23.88 25.14 -23.80
N ILE A 676 -24.12 24.04 -23.08
CA ILE A 676 -24.63 22.81 -23.68
C ILE A 676 -26.17 22.96 -23.74
N PRO A 677 -26.79 22.96 -24.94
CA PRO A 677 -28.21 23.22 -25.06
C PRO A 677 -29.04 22.07 -24.49
N THR A 678 -30.07 22.40 -23.71
CA THR A 678 -31.05 21.41 -23.25
C THR A 678 -31.94 20.98 -24.43
N PRO A 679 -32.17 19.67 -24.64
CA PRO A 679 -33.05 19.20 -25.72
C PRO A 679 -34.47 19.72 -25.55
N LYS A 680 -35.04 20.34 -26.61
CA LYS A 680 -36.41 20.88 -26.60
C LYS A 680 -37.49 19.79 -26.49
N LYS A 681 -37.20 18.57 -26.94
CA LYS A 681 -38.08 17.39 -26.83
C LYS A 681 -37.27 16.19 -26.34
N ARG A 682 -37.81 15.44 -25.38
CA ARG A 682 -37.23 14.17 -24.91
C ARG A 682 -37.78 13.01 -25.72
N ARG A 683 -36.98 11.94 -25.87
CA ARG A 683 -37.37 10.72 -26.58
C ARG A 683 -38.41 9.97 -25.74
N ALA A 684 -39.50 9.53 -26.36
CA ALA A 684 -40.44 8.61 -25.72
C ALA A 684 -39.84 7.18 -25.66
N PRO A 685 -40.15 6.38 -24.63
CA PRO A 685 -39.76 4.97 -24.58
C PRO A 685 -40.29 4.20 -25.80
N LYS A 686 -39.48 3.30 -26.34
CA LYS A 686 -39.90 2.29 -27.32
C LYS A 686 -40.42 1.03 -26.59
N ASN A 687 -41.03 0.10 -27.32
CA ASN A 687 -41.62 -1.16 -26.83
C ASN A 687 -40.90 -1.78 -25.62
N GLY A 688 -41.44 -1.56 -24.42
CA GLY A 688 -41.02 -2.24 -23.18
C GLY A 688 -39.92 -1.54 -22.36
N ALA A 689 -39.52 -2.23 -21.31
CA ALA A 689 -38.43 -1.84 -20.42
C ALA A 689 -37.55 -3.06 -20.16
N LEU A 690 -36.27 -2.81 -19.87
CA LEU A 690 -35.39 -3.82 -19.31
C LEU A 690 -35.57 -3.79 -17.79
N GLU A 691 -36.16 -4.84 -17.23
CA GLU A 691 -36.53 -4.90 -15.82
C GLU A 691 -35.44 -5.62 -15.03
N ILE A 692 -34.95 -4.97 -13.98
CA ILE A 692 -34.08 -5.56 -12.97
C ILE A 692 -34.94 -5.79 -11.74
N LYS A 693 -35.01 -7.02 -11.26
CA LYS A 693 -35.81 -7.41 -10.09
C LYS A 693 -34.93 -7.97 -8.99
N LYS A 694 -35.27 -7.65 -7.74
CA LYS A 694 -34.66 -8.16 -6.52
C LYS A 694 -33.13 -8.01 -6.48
N ALA A 695 -32.61 -6.90 -6.99
CA ALA A 695 -31.18 -6.65 -7.01
C ALA A 695 -30.62 -6.43 -5.59
N SER A 696 -29.75 -7.34 -5.14
CA SER A 696 -29.25 -7.40 -3.76
C SER A 696 -27.73 -7.56 -3.66
N ALA A 697 -26.98 -7.31 -4.74
CA ALA A 697 -25.53 -7.40 -4.70
C ALA A 697 -24.92 -6.26 -3.86
N HIS A 698 -23.90 -6.59 -3.06
CA HIS A 698 -23.19 -5.67 -2.16
C HIS A 698 -24.13 -4.82 -1.29
N ASN A 699 -24.22 -3.51 -1.55
CA ASN A 699 -25.02 -2.57 -0.77
C ASN A 699 -26.41 -2.30 -1.36
N LEU A 700 -26.79 -2.98 -2.45
CA LEU A 700 -28.13 -2.88 -3.03
C LEU A 700 -29.17 -3.55 -2.12
N LYS A 701 -30.31 -2.88 -1.90
CA LYS A 701 -31.34 -3.30 -0.95
C LYS A 701 -32.57 -3.84 -1.65
N ASN A 702 -32.47 -5.03 -2.25
CA ASN A 702 -33.56 -5.70 -2.98
C ASN A 702 -34.27 -4.74 -3.96
N LEU A 703 -33.49 -4.09 -4.82
CA LEU A 703 -33.92 -3.03 -5.71
C LEU A 703 -34.66 -3.61 -6.93
N ASP A 704 -35.82 -3.04 -7.24
CA ASP A 704 -36.53 -3.23 -8.50
C ASP A 704 -36.39 -1.96 -9.37
N LEU A 705 -35.97 -2.11 -10.62
CA LEU A 705 -35.74 -1.00 -11.54
C LEU A 705 -36.17 -1.36 -12.97
N ALA A 706 -36.94 -0.51 -13.62
CA ALA A 706 -37.27 -0.62 -15.03
C ALA A 706 -36.52 0.43 -15.86
N ILE A 707 -35.71 -0.01 -16.84
CA ILE A 707 -34.94 0.87 -17.73
C ILE A 707 -35.69 0.98 -19.07
N PRO A 708 -36.20 2.17 -19.45
CA PRO A 708 -36.98 2.33 -20.67
C PRO A 708 -36.13 2.15 -21.95
N ILE A 709 -36.58 1.28 -22.84
CA ILE A 709 -35.86 0.92 -24.08
C ILE A 709 -35.93 2.09 -25.08
N GLY A 710 -34.85 2.30 -25.85
CA GLY A 710 -34.78 3.32 -26.89
C GLY A 710 -34.65 4.76 -26.38
N THR A 711 -34.29 4.93 -25.10
CA THR A 711 -34.07 6.23 -24.45
C THR A 711 -32.62 6.41 -24.02
N LEU A 712 -32.24 7.65 -23.69
CA LEU A 712 -30.96 7.93 -23.03
C LEU A 712 -31.20 7.92 -21.51
N SER A 713 -30.88 6.79 -20.87
CA SER A 713 -30.99 6.60 -19.44
C SER A 713 -29.66 6.94 -18.75
N CYS A 714 -29.71 7.76 -17.72
CA CYS A 714 -28.54 8.13 -16.93
C CYS A 714 -28.70 7.60 -15.50
N LEU A 715 -27.80 6.71 -15.08
CA LEU A 715 -27.73 6.22 -13.72
C LEU A 715 -26.84 7.16 -12.89
N THR A 716 -27.46 7.93 -11.99
CA THR A 716 -26.80 8.94 -11.16
C THR A 716 -26.88 8.60 -9.66
N GLY A 717 -26.15 9.35 -8.83
CA GLY A 717 -26.09 9.20 -7.38
C GLY A 717 -24.67 9.43 -6.82
N VAL A 718 -24.57 9.61 -5.50
CA VAL A 718 -23.30 9.80 -4.78
C VAL A 718 -22.31 8.63 -4.91
N SER A 719 -21.03 8.85 -4.66
CA SER A 719 -20.02 7.78 -4.64
C SER A 719 -20.42 6.69 -3.65
N GLY A 720 -20.25 5.41 -4.01
CA GLY A 720 -20.65 4.29 -3.15
C GLY A 720 -22.15 3.94 -3.16
N SER A 721 -23.01 4.64 -3.91
CA SER A 721 -24.46 4.37 -3.94
C SER A 721 -24.88 3.03 -4.60
N GLY A 722 -23.93 2.26 -5.15
CA GLY A 722 -24.20 0.97 -5.81
C GLY A 722 -24.37 1.03 -7.34
N LYS A 723 -24.04 2.17 -8.00
CA LYS A 723 -24.15 2.33 -9.46
C LYS A 723 -23.36 1.27 -10.24
N SER A 724 -22.05 1.16 -9.94
CA SER A 724 -21.18 0.17 -10.58
C SER A 724 -21.63 -1.25 -10.27
N THR A 725 -22.04 -1.53 -9.03
CA THR A 725 -22.59 -2.84 -8.66
C THR A 725 -23.81 -3.22 -9.50
N LEU A 726 -24.75 -2.31 -9.68
CA LEU A 726 -25.95 -2.56 -10.48
C LEU A 726 -25.59 -2.87 -11.94
N VAL A 727 -24.63 -2.15 -12.52
CA VAL A 727 -24.25 -2.30 -13.93
C VAL A 727 -23.30 -3.48 -14.15
N GLU A 728 -22.18 -3.52 -13.45
CA GLU A 728 -21.08 -4.46 -13.66
C GLU A 728 -21.33 -5.82 -13.02
N SER A 729 -21.99 -5.88 -11.86
CA SER A 729 -22.24 -7.15 -11.16
C SER A 729 -23.55 -7.81 -11.59
N ILE A 730 -24.58 -7.02 -11.94
CA ILE A 730 -25.92 -7.55 -12.25
C ILE A 730 -26.24 -7.43 -13.73
N LEU A 731 -26.32 -6.20 -14.25
CA LEU A 731 -26.85 -5.94 -15.58
C LEU A 731 -26.01 -6.57 -16.70
N ILE A 732 -24.71 -6.29 -16.73
CA ILE A 732 -23.80 -6.79 -17.78
C ILE A 732 -23.73 -8.33 -17.76
N PRO A 733 -23.49 -9.01 -16.62
CA PRO A 733 -23.40 -10.47 -16.60
C PRO A 733 -24.72 -11.14 -16.97
N ALA A 734 -25.86 -10.61 -16.49
CA ALA A 734 -27.16 -11.17 -16.83
C ALA A 734 -27.48 -10.99 -18.32
N MET A 735 -27.19 -9.83 -18.90
CA MET A 735 -27.36 -9.57 -20.33
C MET A 735 -26.47 -10.47 -21.19
N GLN A 736 -25.18 -10.59 -20.87
CA GLN A 736 -24.25 -11.46 -21.61
C GLN A 736 -24.70 -12.93 -21.59
N LYS A 737 -25.04 -13.46 -20.41
CA LYS A 737 -25.51 -14.86 -20.28
C LYS A 737 -26.88 -15.06 -20.91
N GLY A 738 -27.80 -14.12 -20.74
CA GLY A 738 -29.14 -14.16 -21.31
C GLY A 738 -29.12 -14.14 -22.85
N LEU A 739 -28.32 -13.25 -23.45
CA LEU A 739 -28.16 -13.16 -24.91
C LEU A 739 -27.49 -14.41 -25.49
N ASN A 740 -26.43 -14.92 -24.86
CA ASN A 740 -25.74 -16.14 -25.31
C ASN A 740 -26.66 -17.37 -25.28
N LEU A 741 -27.55 -17.45 -24.30
CA LEU A 741 -28.53 -18.54 -24.16
C LEU A 741 -29.85 -18.25 -24.88
N LYS A 742 -29.99 -17.11 -25.57
CA LYS A 742 -31.22 -16.64 -26.22
C LYS A 742 -32.46 -16.69 -25.29
N LYS A 743 -32.29 -16.28 -24.03
CA LYS A 743 -33.36 -16.22 -23.02
C LYS A 743 -33.91 -14.80 -22.90
N SER A 744 -35.21 -14.69 -22.64
CA SER A 744 -35.88 -13.41 -22.35
C SER A 744 -35.55 -12.86 -20.95
N SER A 745 -35.15 -13.75 -20.04
CA SER A 745 -34.72 -13.39 -18.69
C SER A 745 -33.55 -14.24 -18.23
N TYR A 746 -32.75 -13.67 -17.33
CA TYR A 746 -31.64 -14.37 -16.70
C TYR A 746 -31.56 -14.02 -15.21
N THR A 747 -31.45 -15.05 -14.37
CA THR A 747 -31.39 -14.91 -12.91
C THR A 747 -29.97 -15.19 -12.41
N LEU A 748 -29.44 -14.23 -11.67
CA LEU A 748 -28.21 -14.33 -10.89
C LEU A 748 -28.57 -14.55 -9.40
N PRO A 749 -27.63 -15.00 -8.55
CA PRO A 749 -27.88 -15.20 -7.12
C PRO A 749 -28.41 -13.96 -6.38
N TYR A 750 -28.16 -12.78 -6.93
CA TYR A 750 -28.42 -11.47 -6.32
C TYR A 750 -29.27 -10.55 -7.21
N GLY A 751 -30.02 -11.10 -8.16
CA GLY A 751 -30.98 -10.33 -8.97
C GLY A 751 -31.37 -11.02 -10.27
N THR A 752 -32.52 -10.64 -10.83
CA THR A 752 -33.02 -11.12 -12.12
C THR A 752 -33.12 -9.97 -13.11
N VAL A 753 -32.74 -10.21 -14.37
CA VAL A 753 -32.92 -9.25 -15.46
C VAL A 753 -33.87 -9.84 -16.51
N GLU A 754 -34.91 -9.09 -16.87
CA GLU A 754 -35.95 -9.46 -17.84
C GLU A 754 -36.02 -8.44 -18.98
N GLY A 755 -36.52 -8.86 -20.15
CA GLY A 755 -36.60 -8.04 -21.36
C GLY A 755 -35.32 -8.09 -22.21
N ILE A 756 -34.49 -9.11 -22.01
CA ILE A 756 -33.20 -9.32 -22.68
C ILE A 756 -33.39 -9.59 -24.18
N GLU A 757 -34.50 -10.23 -24.56
CA GLU A 757 -34.86 -10.59 -25.94
C GLU A 757 -35.03 -9.39 -26.88
N ASN A 758 -35.18 -8.18 -26.32
CA ASN A 758 -35.29 -6.94 -27.09
C ASN A 758 -33.94 -6.42 -27.60
N PHE A 759 -32.84 -7.12 -27.30
CA PHE A 759 -31.48 -6.72 -27.63
C PHE A 759 -30.76 -7.82 -28.41
N GLU A 760 -29.92 -7.43 -29.38
CA GLU A 760 -29.07 -8.37 -30.13
C GLU A 760 -27.69 -8.54 -29.47
N GLN A 761 -27.19 -7.46 -28.87
CA GLN A 761 -25.88 -7.41 -28.23
C GLN A 761 -25.86 -6.36 -27.12
N ILE A 762 -24.94 -6.55 -26.17
CA ILE A 762 -24.57 -5.54 -25.18
C ILE A 762 -23.14 -5.09 -25.43
N ILE A 763 -22.93 -3.78 -25.45
CA ILE A 763 -21.61 -3.16 -25.61
C ILE A 763 -21.32 -2.37 -24.33
N SER A 764 -20.31 -2.80 -23.58
CA SER A 764 -19.78 -2.05 -22.44
C SER A 764 -18.54 -1.28 -22.87
N ILE A 765 -18.51 0.03 -22.61
CA ILE A 765 -17.34 0.87 -22.82
C ILE A 765 -16.91 1.36 -21.44
N ASP A 766 -15.80 0.85 -20.93
CA ASP A 766 -15.29 1.15 -19.60
C ASP A 766 -14.07 2.09 -19.66
N GLN A 767 -13.45 2.31 -18.48
CA GLN A 767 -12.24 3.12 -18.33
C GLN A 767 -10.97 2.26 -18.22
N GLN A 768 -11.04 0.97 -18.52
CA GLN A 768 -9.85 0.13 -18.48
C GLN A 768 -8.87 0.56 -19.58
N PRO A 769 -7.55 0.44 -19.35
CA PRO A 769 -6.56 0.77 -20.37
C PRO A 769 -6.82 -0.03 -21.66
N ILE A 770 -6.71 0.65 -22.81
CA ILE A 770 -6.90 0.10 -24.17
C ILE A 770 -6.10 -1.20 -24.41
N GLY A 771 -5.01 -1.42 -23.68
CA GLY A 771 -4.40 -2.75 -23.59
C GLY A 771 -3.57 -2.93 -22.32
N HIS A 772 -3.53 -4.19 -21.86
CA HIS A 772 -2.72 -4.60 -20.69
C HIS A 772 -1.22 -4.74 -21.01
N THR A 773 -0.84 -4.64 -22.29
CA THR A 773 0.56 -4.75 -22.72
C THR A 773 1.09 -3.42 -23.22
N SER A 774 2.39 -3.18 -23.03
CA SER A 774 3.10 -2.01 -23.55
C SER A 774 3.12 -1.90 -25.08
N ARG A 775 2.63 -2.93 -25.79
CA ARG A 775 2.60 -3.04 -27.26
C ARG A 775 1.28 -2.59 -27.88
N SER A 776 0.22 -2.47 -27.08
CA SER A 776 -1.08 -1.99 -27.56
C SER A 776 -1.03 -0.47 -27.76
N ASN A 777 -1.45 -0.02 -28.93
CA ASN A 777 -1.67 1.39 -29.25
C ASN A 777 -3.01 1.58 -29.97
N VAL A 778 -3.39 2.83 -30.21
CA VAL A 778 -4.67 3.18 -30.89
C VAL A 778 -4.77 2.47 -32.24
N GLY A 779 -3.70 2.46 -33.02
CA GLY A 779 -3.68 1.86 -34.35
C GLY A 779 -3.85 0.33 -34.34
N THR A 780 -3.33 -0.37 -33.34
CA THR A 780 -3.60 -1.81 -33.17
C THR A 780 -5.00 -2.09 -32.64
N TYR A 781 -5.49 -1.25 -31.73
CA TYR A 781 -6.80 -1.44 -31.10
C TYR A 781 -7.96 -1.24 -32.10
N VAL A 782 -7.84 -0.25 -32.97
CA VAL A 782 -8.84 -0.01 -34.04
C VAL A 782 -8.54 -0.81 -35.33
N GLU A 783 -7.58 -1.75 -35.26
CA GLU A 783 -7.13 -2.59 -36.37
C GLU A 783 -6.64 -1.84 -37.62
N ALA A 784 -6.32 -0.54 -37.51
CA ALA A 784 -5.81 0.26 -38.61
C ALA A 784 -4.41 -0.19 -39.05
N VAL A 785 -3.55 -0.53 -38.10
CA VAL A 785 -2.18 -0.99 -38.38
C VAL A 785 -2.18 -2.25 -39.23
N ASP A 786 -3.13 -3.17 -39.01
CA ASP A 786 -3.20 -4.43 -39.77
C ASP A 786 -3.54 -4.21 -41.24
N ARG A 787 -4.45 -3.28 -41.51
CA ARG A 787 -4.77 -2.84 -42.87
C ARG A 787 -3.59 -2.14 -43.51
N MET A 788 -2.89 -1.28 -42.77
CA MET A 788 -1.67 -0.63 -43.25
C MET A 788 -0.57 -1.65 -43.59
N ARG A 789 -0.33 -2.65 -42.74
CA ARG A 789 0.68 -3.70 -42.99
C ARG A 789 0.41 -4.49 -44.28
N LYS A 790 -0.86 -4.84 -44.53
CA LYS A 790 -1.28 -5.50 -45.77
C LYS A 790 -1.03 -4.60 -46.97
N PHE A 791 -1.44 -3.33 -46.88
CA PHE A 791 -1.19 -2.34 -47.93
C PHE A 791 0.30 -2.16 -48.27
N PHE A 792 1.16 -2.01 -47.26
CA PHE A 792 2.62 -1.88 -47.48
C PHE A 792 3.22 -3.12 -48.14
N ALA A 793 2.76 -4.32 -47.77
CA ALA A 793 3.18 -5.57 -48.41
C ALA A 793 2.71 -5.70 -49.87
N GLU A 794 1.63 -5.02 -50.25
CA GLU A 794 1.11 -5.03 -51.61
C GLU A 794 1.87 -4.11 -52.58
N LEU A 795 2.65 -3.15 -52.05
CA LEU A 795 3.41 -2.20 -52.86
C LEU A 795 4.42 -2.91 -53.78
N PRO A 796 4.61 -2.46 -55.04
CA PRO A 796 5.52 -3.10 -55.99
C PRO A 796 6.94 -3.29 -55.46
N LEU A 797 7.48 -2.29 -54.74
CA LEU A 797 8.80 -2.35 -54.14
C LEU A 797 8.89 -3.40 -53.02
N ALA A 798 7.83 -3.56 -52.23
CA ALA A 798 7.78 -4.56 -51.16
C ALA A 798 7.73 -5.97 -51.75
N LYS A 799 6.88 -6.20 -52.76
CA LYS A 799 6.81 -7.46 -53.50
C LYS A 799 8.13 -7.82 -54.16
N ALA A 800 8.79 -6.87 -54.83
CA ALA A 800 10.09 -7.08 -55.47
C ALA A 800 11.19 -7.46 -54.47
N LYS A 801 11.09 -6.98 -53.22
CA LYS A 801 12.01 -7.29 -52.12
C LYS A 801 11.58 -8.49 -51.27
N GLY A 802 10.49 -9.19 -51.61
CA GLY A 802 9.97 -10.32 -50.83
C GLY A 802 9.44 -9.94 -49.44
N LEU A 803 9.07 -8.67 -49.23
CA LEU A 803 8.54 -8.19 -47.96
C LEU A 803 7.04 -8.50 -47.85
N ASP A 804 6.67 -9.24 -46.80
CA ASP A 804 5.28 -9.54 -46.43
C ASP A 804 4.78 -8.64 -45.28
N GLY A 805 3.50 -8.76 -44.91
CA GLY A 805 2.91 -7.98 -43.81
C GLY A 805 3.53 -8.23 -42.42
N ARG A 806 4.34 -9.29 -42.24
CA ARG A 806 5.08 -9.55 -40.99
C ARG A 806 6.34 -8.69 -40.88
N HIS A 807 6.90 -8.22 -42.00
CA HIS A 807 8.04 -7.29 -42.01
C HIS A 807 7.64 -5.87 -41.60
N PHE A 808 6.37 -5.50 -41.73
CA PHE A 808 5.84 -4.20 -41.29
C PHE A 808 5.21 -4.28 -39.89
N SER A 809 5.42 -5.37 -39.16
CA SER A 809 4.90 -5.57 -37.81
C SER A 809 5.97 -5.34 -36.76
N PHE A 810 5.77 -4.34 -35.91
CA PHE A 810 6.61 -4.13 -34.73
C PHE A 810 6.41 -5.21 -33.65
N ASN A 811 5.41 -6.09 -33.79
CA ASN A 811 5.19 -7.22 -32.89
C ASN A 811 5.84 -8.53 -33.40
N HIS A 812 6.42 -8.52 -34.60
CA HIS A 812 6.99 -9.72 -35.22
C HIS A 812 8.50 -9.58 -35.40
N ARG A 813 9.26 -10.65 -35.14
CA ARG A 813 10.73 -10.65 -35.19
C ARG A 813 11.32 -10.18 -36.53
N ARG A 814 10.59 -10.35 -37.63
CA ARG A 814 10.98 -9.90 -38.98
C ARG A 814 10.90 -8.37 -39.20
N GLY A 815 10.07 -7.67 -38.43
CA GLY A 815 9.81 -6.23 -38.59
C GLY A 815 10.13 -5.38 -37.36
N MET A 816 10.28 -6.01 -36.20
CA MET A 816 10.57 -5.31 -34.94
C MET A 816 12.07 -4.97 -34.83
N CYS A 817 12.38 -3.81 -34.24
CA CYS A 817 13.74 -3.54 -33.76
C CYS A 817 14.13 -4.61 -32.72
N THR A 818 15.30 -5.22 -32.89
CA THR A 818 15.81 -6.30 -32.04
C THR A 818 16.27 -5.82 -30.68
N ARG A 819 16.66 -4.54 -30.57
CA ARG A 819 17.13 -3.93 -29.31
C ARG A 819 16.00 -3.60 -28.35
N CYS A 820 14.94 -2.92 -28.83
CA CYS A 820 13.77 -2.61 -28.02
C CYS A 820 12.62 -3.64 -28.16
N TRP A 821 12.82 -4.71 -28.92
CA TRP A 821 11.80 -5.72 -29.19
C TRP A 821 10.49 -5.12 -29.73
N GLY A 822 10.64 -4.10 -30.59
CA GLY A 822 9.54 -3.38 -31.21
C GLY A 822 8.78 -2.37 -30.33
N MET A 823 9.23 -2.11 -29.09
CA MET A 823 8.57 -1.15 -28.20
C MET A 823 8.86 0.33 -28.56
N GLY A 824 9.93 0.61 -29.30
CA GLY A 824 10.42 1.96 -29.59
C GLY A 824 11.10 2.66 -28.39
N TYR A 825 11.09 2.03 -27.23
CA TYR A 825 11.75 2.50 -26.01
C TYR A 825 12.20 1.31 -25.15
N ARG A 826 13.12 1.56 -24.22
CA ARG A 826 13.52 0.64 -23.16
C ARG A 826 12.91 1.11 -21.84
N LYS A 827 12.37 0.16 -21.08
CA LYS A 827 11.86 0.42 -19.73
C LYS A 827 13.00 0.19 -18.74
N VAL A 828 13.36 1.22 -17.99
CA VAL A 828 14.35 1.12 -16.90
C VAL A 828 13.59 1.07 -15.60
N GLU A 829 13.69 -0.07 -14.89
CA GLU A 829 13.14 -0.23 -13.56
C GLU A 829 13.95 0.59 -12.56
N MET A 830 13.25 1.25 -11.65
CA MET A 830 13.82 2.16 -10.65
C MET A 830 13.42 1.65 -9.27
N HIS A 831 14.34 1.64 -8.30
CA HIS A 831 14.06 1.09 -6.97
C HIS A 831 13.04 1.90 -6.15
N PHE A 832 13.02 3.22 -6.30
CA PHE A 832 12.23 4.13 -5.46
C PHE A 832 11.32 5.07 -6.26
N LEU A 833 11.37 5.00 -7.59
CA LEU A 833 10.62 5.86 -8.51
C LEU A 833 9.85 4.98 -9.50
N PRO A 834 8.80 5.51 -10.15
CA PRO A 834 8.15 4.80 -11.24
C PRO A 834 9.17 4.49 -12.35
N PRO A 835 9.01 3.35 -13.05
CA PRO A 835 9.90 3.00 -14.15
C PRO A 835 9.82 4.02 -15.28
N VAL A 836 10.96 4.34 -15.86
CA VAL A 836 11.09 5.37 -16.89
C VAL A 836 11.26 4.74 -18.27
N ARG A 837 10.70 5.39 -19.29
CA ARG A 837 10.83 4.99 -20.69
C ARG A 837 11.91 5.84 -21.36
N ILE A 838 12.95 5.18 -21.87
CA ILE A 838 14.03 5.83 -22.60
C ILE A 838 13.88 5.42 -24.08
N PRO A 839 13.85 6.36 -25.04
CA PRO A 839 13.82 6.03 -26.46
C PRO A 839 14.87 4.98 -26.84
N CYS A 840 14.55 4.11 -27.78
CA CYS A 840 15.53 3.18 -28.32
C CYS A 840 16.61 3.96 -29.09
N ASP A 841 17.88 3.56 -28.93
CA ASP A 841 19.01 4.19 -29.62
C ASP A 841 19.13 3.79 -31.10
N GLU A 842 18.41 2.72 -31.48
CA GLU A 842 18.17 2.25 -32.85
C GLU A 842 16.76 2.63 -33.28
#